data_AF-A0A351FLY4-F1
#
_entry.id   AF-A0A351FLY4-F1
#
_cell.length_a   1.000
_cell.length_b   1.000
_cell.length_c   1.000
_cell.angle_alpha   90.00
_cell.angle_beta   90.00
_cell.angle_gamma   90.00
#
_symmetry.space_group_name_H-M   'P 1'
#
loop_
_entity.id
_entity.type
_entity.pdbx_description
1 polymer ?
#
loop_
_entity_poly.entity_id
_entity_poly.type
_entity_poly.pdbx_seq_one_letter_code
_entity_poly.pdbx_strand_id
1 'polypeptide(L)'
;MATVPFNATDQDLAEFMLGKVAVNVAFFESAGAIAPGYDESTEDWTPALIEETKAKIADGLQWWVDTLELQNSVHSLEFEVDWHYADNPVTTPQEPINRPSSDFTTWGSEFFEAVGFQNASASTFVDNLETYNHQQRIANNAHWAFTIFVANSENDEFDTWAPGGPFSRAFALPQEKLIVLPSGRPEGTVAHEVGHMFWALDEYQGGGSYDTTRGVYNTRNTNAWNNPDPNYVHQPSIMAGSAGVPGSSLEIAYANHTSSDSSLEIIGWRDSDGDGIFDILDVPHQLQGSGYYNSATSEYIFQGSAQVGTLPNLNPRPGESTAAGSLRNDMTINQITHVEYRVDNGDWVQLDTAYNSYQVALDLAIEVPNTFSQIELRVVDATTRSLDAQTGLPDFDTGVISNLFLGEASQPTSTAFSGVNGFVRYDLDRDGTLGPTETSGLAGWTVQIVDAMGAPLELEDGVEPDDYPTGTDVDTINPEVTLSAIGTGVDNHHVTTGAELQASTEWHVFRHYLTPTWSFSEWTQQDRRLRMDFTSPVATLSLDAISDSSAEYGRLEIFDNNDNLLGRYTTDALSSGTWETMTLSRDQGDIAYAIASGHGNTDVFLDNLRFGAASTTTTDDAGAYHLPYLPAGDYTVQVTPENGFVMTTPATQEVQVVSFQANIDFGAAIDGPATWTNPINQFDVDNNGEVELQDALLLINNIHNFGERELPIVQPGFVPPPFLDPTGDGRISLQDALAIVNDIHNSQPSGPGEGELLVGPAADSDGTAQTEPTVPDAEGESASFDANLQRHLIDDLVWGDPNQEFLAQNHLTKHAHLASCSLQPTLPEPPNELVDLFLPLLAKLRHANRL
;
A
#
# COMPACT_ATOMS: atom_id res chain seq x y z
N MET A 1 6.76 7.39 7.93
CA MET A 1 6.45 7.13 6.51
C MET A 1 7.26 5.91 6.11
N ALA A 2 6.77 5.10 5.18
CA ALA A 2 7.63 4.11 4.54
C ALA A 2 8.58 4.85 3.58
N THR A 3 9.86 4.46 3.57
CA THR A 3 10.83 4.94 2.57
C THR A 3 11.41 3.83 1.73
N VAL A 4 11.13 2.57 2.02
CA VAL A 4 11.26 1.54 1.00
C VAL A 4 10.21 1.85 -0.07
N PRO A 5 10.55 1.95 -1.37
CA PRO A 5 9.60 2.26 -2.43
C PRO A 5 8.44 1.26 -2.44
N PHE A 6 7.28 1.69 -2.97
CA PHE A 6 6.13 0.80 -3.08
C PHE A 6 6.49 -0.42 -3.95
N ASN A 7 6.09 -1.62 -3.53
CA ASN A 7 6.43 -2.93 -4.13
C ASN A 7 7.93 -3.31 -4.18
N ALA A 8 8.82 -2.58 -3.50
CA ALA A 8 10.25 -2.92 -3.47
C ALA A 8 10.58 -3.98 -2.40
N THR A 9 11.23 -5.06 -2.83
CA THR A 9 11.80 -6.09 -1.95
C THR A 9 13.11 -5.61 -1.30
N ASP A 10 13.75 -6.48 -0.50
CA ASP A 10 15.09 -6.25 0.03
C ASP A 10 16.19 -6.21 -1.04
N GLN A 11 16.02 -6.96 -2.13
CA GLN A 11 16.93 -6.99 -3.29
C GLN A 11 16.76 -5.81 -4.27
N ASP A 12 15.61 -5.11 -4.27
CA ASP A 12 15.33 -3.94 -5.14
C ASP A 12 16.06 -2.67 -4.64
N LEU A 13 17.39 -2.72 -4.62
CA LEU A 13 18.24 -1.76 -3.92
C LEU A 13 18.52 -0.46 -4.70
N ALA A 14 18.40 -0.48 -6.02
CA ALA A 14 18.47 0.71 -6.89
C ALA A 14 17.94 0.33 -8.28
N GLU A 15 16.87 0.98 -8.73
CA GLU A 15 16.21 0.67 -10.01
C GLU A 15 16.01 1.90 -10.92
N PHE A 16 15.81 3.08 -10.33
CA PHE A 16 15.89 4.38 -11.03
C PHE A 16 16.49 5.45 -10.11
N MET A 17 17.23 6.41 -10.68
CA MET A 17 18.08 7.35 -9.93
C MET A 17 17.29 8.59 -9.48
N LEU A 18 16.34 8.42 -8.55
CA LEU A 18 15.52 9.51 -7.99
C LEU A 18 15.30 9.31 -6.49
N GLY A 19 15.04 10.41 -5.79
CA GLY A 19 14.83 10.48 -4.34
C GLY A 19 16.12 10.23 -3.55
N LYS A 20 15.99 9.70 -2.32
CA LYS A 20 17.13 9.53 -1.41
C LYS A 20 17.82 8.18 -1.56
N VAL A 21 19.15 8.19 -1.61
CA VAL A 21 20.03 7.02 -1.77
C VAL A 21 21.01 6.95 -0.60
N ALA A 22 21.10 5.82 0.08
CA ALA A 22 22.15 5.57 1.08
C ALA A 22 23.41 5.01 0.41
N VAL A 23 24.57 5.62 0.65
CA VAL A 23 25.85 5.22 0.04
C VAL A 23 26.83 4.84 1.15
N ASN A 24 27.18 3.56 1.24
CA ASN A 24 28.11 3.08 2.25
C ASN A 24 29.53 3.07 1.69
N VAL A 25 30.50 3.73 2.33
CA VAL A 25 31.88 3.78 1.84
C VAL A 25 32.83 3.10 2.82
N ALA A 26 33.50 2.05 2.34
CA ALA A 26 34.49 1.29 3.10
C ALA A 26 35.86 1.32 2.41
N PHE A 27 36.87 1.80 3.13
CA PHE A 27 38.26 1.77 2.69
C PHE A 27 38.94 0.55 3.31
N PHE A 28 39.86 -0.09 2.59
CA PHE A 28 40.54 -1.31 3.05
C PHE A 28 42.02 -1.06 3.28
N GLU A 29 42.52 -1.54 4.42
CA GLU A 29 43.90 -1.36 4.88
C GLU A 29 44.57 -2.73 5.11
N SER A 30 45.81 -2.86 4.63
CA SER A 30 46.57 -4.11 4.75
C SER A 30 47.06 -4.29 6.18
N ALA A 31 46.74 -5.44 6.79
CA ALA A 31 47.29 -5.81 8.08
C ALA A 31 48.83 -6.04 8.07
N GLY A 32 49.42 -6.08 6.87
CA GLY A 32 50.81 -6.43 6.63
C GLY A 32 51.14 -7.89 6.96
N ALA A 33 52.40 -8.29 6.75
CA ALA A 33 52.84 -9.68 6.82
C ALA A 33 53.01 -10.22 8.25
N ILE A 34 51.99 -10.03 9.10
CA ILE A 34 51.96 -10.38 10.52
C ILE A 34 51.66 -11.88 10.75
N ALA A 35 51.10 -12.57 9.76
CA ALA A 35 50.78 -14.00 9.82
C ALA A 35 51.01 -14.71 8.46
N PRO A 36 51.19 -16.04 8.44
CA PRO A 36 51.33 -16.78 7.19
C PRO A 36 50.08 -16.67 6.30
N GLY A 37 50.25 -16.24 5.06
CA GLY A 37 49.16 -16.02 4.10
C GLY A 37 48.68 -14.57 3.99
N TYR A 38 49.22 -13.67 4.82
CA TYR A 38 49.01 -12.23 4.71
C TYR A 38 50.05 -11.61 3.75
N ASP A 39 49.68 -10.53 3.07
CA ASP A 39 50.57 -9.80 2.16
C ASP A 39 51.48 -8.82 2.92
N GLU A 40 52.53 -8.33 2.27
CA GLU A 40 53.26 -7.14 2.77
C GLU A 40 52.41 -5.89 2.44
N SER A 41 52.29 -4.94 3.38
CA SER A 41 51.72 -3.62 3.06
C SER A 41 52.65 -2.90 2.07
N THR A 42 52.09 -2.37 0.99
CA THR A 42 52.81 -1.50 0.04
C THR A 42 52.44 -0.03 0.19
N GLU A 43 51.25 0.27 0.71
CA GLU A 43 50.75 1.62 0.92
C GLU A 43 49.70 1.74 2.03
N ASP A 44 50.06 2.39 3.13
CA ASP A 44 49.16 2.66 4.24
C ASP A 44 48.27 3.89 3.94
N TRP A 45 47.00 3.87 4.37
CA TRP A 45 46.12 5.05 4.27
C TRP A 45 46.62 6.19 5.16
N THR A 46 46.79 7.37 4.57
CA THR A 46 47.08 8.61 5.32
C THR A 46 45.83 9.46 5.48
N PRO A 47 45.70 10.25 6.57
CA PRO A 47 44.54 11.14 6.74
C PRO A 47 44.36 12.18 5.61
N ALA A 48 45.43 12.52 4.89
CA ALA A 48 45.34 13.40 3.73
C ALA A 48 44.76 12.69 2.51
N LEU A 49 45.18 11.45 2.26
CA LEU A 49 44.68 10.63 1.17
C LEU A 49 43.22 10.18 1.39
N ILE A 50 42.86 9.85 2.64
CA ILE A 50 41.47 9.56 3.03
C ILE A 50 40.55 10.73 2.63
N GLU A 51 40.88 11.95 3.05
CA GLU A 51 40.08 13.14 2.74
C GLU A 51 40.08 13.48 1.23
N GLU A 52 41.18 13.25 0.51
CA GLU A 52 41.24 13.42 -0.95
C GLU A 52 40.29 12.45 -1.66
N THR A 53 40.32 11.16 -1.29
CA THR A 53 39.44 10.14 -1.89
C THR A 53 37.97 10.37 -1.53
N LYS A 54 37.67 10.76 -0.28
CA LYS A 54 36.31 11.15 0.14
C LYS A 54 35.78 12.33 -0.69
N ALA A 55 36.62 13.34 -0.95
CA ALA A 55 36.25 14.47 -1.82
C ALA A 55 35.92 14.02 -3.25
N LYS A 56 36.75 13.17 -3.88
CA LYS A 56 36.48 12.64 -5.23
C LYS A 56 35.17 11.85 -5.31
N ILE A 57 34.84 11.09 -4.25
CA ILE A 57 33.57 10.35 -4.16
C ILE A 57 32.40 11.32 -4.02
N ALA A 58 32.49 12.31 -3.11
CA ALA A 58 31.47 13.32 -2.92
C ALA A 58 31.21 14.14 -4.20
N ASP A 59 32.27 14.60 -4.89
CA ASP A 59 32.15 15.36 -6.14
C ASP A 59 31.51 14.52 -7.26
N GLY A 60 31.81 13.21 -7.34
CA GLY A 60 31.20 12.30 -8.31
C GLY A 60 29.72 11.98 -8.04
N LEU A 61 29.29 11.99 -6.77
CA LEU A 61 27.88 11.86 -6.37
C LEU A 61 27.12 13.18 -6.59
N GLN A 62 27.70 14.30 -6.16
CA GLN A 62 27.13 15.64 -6.34
C GLN A 62 26.91 15.97 -7.82
N TRP A 63 27.79 15.49 -8.71
CA TRP A 63 27.61 15.65 -10.16
C TRP A 63 26.25 15.17 -10.67
N TRP A 64 25.72 14.05 -10.15
CA TRP A 64 24.39 13.56 -10.53
C TRP A 64 23.26 14.45 -9.99
N VAL A 65 23.41 14.98 -8.78
CA VAL A 65 22.46 15.94 -8.20
C VAL A 65 22.43 17.23 -9.02
N ASP A 66 23.59 17.82 -9.31
CA ASP A 66 23.75 19.03 -10.14
C ASP A 66 23.24 18.80 -11.58
N THR A 67 23.40 17.58 -12.12
CA THR A 67 22.87 17.21 -13.44
C THR A 67 21.35 17.08 -13.44
N LEU A 68 20.74 16.64 -12.33
CA LEU A 68 19.28 16.62 -12.17
C LEU A 68 18.70 18.04 -12.02
N GLU A 69 19.34 18.92 -11.25
CA GLU A 69 18.93 20.33 -11.10
C GLU A 69 18.92 21.11 -12.43
N LEU A 70 19.69 20.63 -13.42
CA LEU A 70 19.72 21.19 -14.78
C LEU A 70 18.70 20.56 -15.73
N GLN A 71 18.03 19.47 -15.33
CA GLN A 71 16.85 18.99 -16.04
C GLN A 71 15.65 19.88 -15.70
N ASN A 72 14.75 20.07 -16.66
CA ASN A 72 13.46 20.70 -16.39
C ASN A 72 12.54 19.68 -15.71
N SER A 73 12.79 19.38 -14.43
CA SER A 73 12.00 18.40 -13.67
C SER A 73 11.63 18.90 -12.28
N VAL A 74 10.54 18.36 -11.72
CA VAL A 74 10.11 18.60 -10.32
C VAL A 74 10.85 17.72 -9.30
N HIS A 75 11.65 16.76 -9.78
CA HIS A 75 12.19 15.66 -8.99
C HIS A 75 13.46 16.03 -8.22
N SER A 76 13.74 15.28 -7.16
CA SER A 76 14.93 15.44 -6.32
C SER A 76 15.80 14.19 -6.31
N LEU A 77 17.10 14.35 -6.06
CA LEU A 77 18.06 13.27 -5.83
C LEU A 77 18.96 13.68 -4.67
N GLU A 78 19.13 12.80 -3.68
CA GLU A 78 19.97 13.01 -2.51
C GLU A 78 20.82 11.76 -2.25
N PHE A 79 22.12 11.94 -2.03
CA PHE A 79 23.00 10.87 -1.55
C PHE A 79 23.39 11.11 -0.09
N GLU A 80 22.90 10.28 0.83
CA GLU A 80 23.37 10.24 2.21
C GLU A 80 24.52 9.24 2.30
N VAL A 81 25.73 9.72 2.61
CA VAL A 81 26.95 8.91 2.57
C VAL A 81 27.42 8.56 3.98
N ASP A 82 27.50 7.26 4.29
CA ASP A 82 28.18 6.78 5.49
C ASP A 82 29.69 6.65 5.24
N TRP A 83 30.46 7.47 5.98
CA TRP A 83 31.91 7.50 5.96
C TRP A 83 32.57 6.69 7.08
N HIS A 84 31.82 5.98 7.93
CA HIS A 84 32.36 5.32 9.12
C HIS A 84 33.58 4.43 8.83
N TYR A 85 33.49 3.62 7.77
CA TYR A 85 34.53 2.68 7.34
C TYR A 85 35.51 3.27 6.32
N ALA A 86 35.35 4.54 5.93
CA ALA A 86 36.38 5.33 5.25
C ALA A 86 37.27 6.07 6.27
N ASP A 87 36.67 6.62 7.33
CA ASP A 87 37.36 7.26 8.46
C ASP A 87 38.09 6.24 9.34
N ASN A 88 37.63 5.00 9.36
CA ASN A 88 38.23 3.86 10.06
C ASN A 88 38.39 2.68 9.09
N PRO A 89 39.45 2.68 8.25
CA PRO A 89 39.64 1.65 7.23
C PRO A 89 39.59 0.21 7.78
N VAL A 90 38.87 -0.66 7.06
CA VAL A 90 38.71 -2.08 7.36
C VAL A 90 40.05 -2.78 7.22
N THR A 91 40.56 -3.34 8.31
CA THR A 91 41.79 -4.12 8.29
C THR A 91 41.55 -5.47 7.59
N THR A 92 42.38 -5.80 6.60
CA THR A 92 42.28 -7.04 5.82
C THR A 92 43.63 -7.78 5.73
N PRO A 93 43.66 -9.13 5.62
CA PRO A 93 44.90 -9.89 5.43
C PRO A 93 45.66 -9.62 4.13
N GLN A 94 45.01 -9.04 3.12
CA GLN A 94 45.56 -8.85 1.78
C GLN A 94 45.88 -7.37 1.53
N GLU A 95 46.79 -7.12 0.60
CA GLU A 95 47.03 -5.78 0.05
C GLU A 95 46.15 -5.63 -1.21
N PRO A 96 44.98 -4.99 -1.14
CA PRO A 96 43.92 -5.21 -2.14
C PRO A 96 44.30 -4.85 -3.56
N ILE A 97 45.09 -3.77 -3.75
CA ILE A 97 45.50 -3.31 -5.09
C ILE A 97 46.52 -4.25 -5.75
N ASN A 98 47.35 -4.91 -4.93
CA ASN A 98 48.28 -5.96 -5.37
C ASN A 98 47.57 -7.29 -5.69
N ARG A 99 46.25 -7.37 -5.57
CA ARG A 99 45.46 -8.55 -5.96
C ARG A 99 44.76 -8.36 -7.30
N PRO A 100 44.55 -9.46 -8.06
CA PRO A 100 43.66 -9.44 -9.20
C PRO A 100 42.26 -8.96 -8.79
N SER A 101 41.60 -8.19 -9.66
CA SER A 101 40.24 -7.67 -9.41
C SER A 101 39.19 -8.75 -9.13
N SER A 102 39.47 -10.03 -9.41
CA SER A 102 38.62 -11.17 -9.02
C SER A 102 38.60 -11.47 -7.52
N ASP A 103 39.61 -11.02 -6.76
CA ASP A 103 39.79 -11.38 -5.35
C ASP A 103 38.97 -10.48 -4.41
N PHE A 104 38.19 -9.52 -4.94
CA PHE A 104 37.43 -8.53 -4.17
C PHE A 104 36.45 -9.14 -3.16
N THR A 105 35.83 -10.28 -3.48
CA THR A 105 34.95 -10.99 -2.54
C THR A 105 35.72 -11.60 -1.37
N THR A 106 37.03 -11.80 -1.49
CA THR A 106 37.88 -12.35 -0.42
C THR A 106 38.23 -11.27 0.58
N TRP A 107 38.93 -10.21 0.18
CA TRP A 107 39.29 -9.12 1.10
C TRP A 107 38.09 -8.27 1.53
N GLY A 108 37.08 -8.15 0.67
CA GLY A 108 35.83 -7.45 0.98
C GLY A 108 34.93 -8.18 1.99
N SER A 109 35.12 -9.48 2.21
CA SER A 109 34.36 -10.21 3.24
C SER A 109 34.68 -9.75 4.67
N GLU A 110 35.89 -9.21 4.89
CA GLU A 110 36.33 -8.67 6.19
C GLU A 110 35.46 -7.49 6.65
N PHE A 111 34.89 -6.72 5.70
CA PHE A 111 33.93 -5.65 6.01
C PHE A 111 32.68 -6.21 6.69
N PHE A 112 32.17 -7.35 6.25
CA PHE A 112 30.97 -7.95 6.84
C PHE A 112 31.21 -8.47 8.26
N GLU A 113 32.42 -8.98 8.58
CA GLU A 113 32.78 -9.24 9.97
C GLU A 113 32.84 -7.95 10.80
N ALA A 114 33.36 -6.85 10.23
CA ALA A 114 33.45 -5.55 10.88
C ALA A 114 32.07 -4.88 11.13
N VAL A 115 31.07 -5.12 10.27
CA VAL A 115 29.66 -4.72 10.50
C VAL A 115 28.85 -5.77 11.28
N GLY A 116 29.47 -6.87 11.73
CA GLY A 116 28.91 -7.82 12.71
C GLY A 116 28.25 -9.08 12.16
N PHE A 117 28.30 -9.31 10.84
CA PHE A 117 27.83 -10.56 10.23
C PHE A 117 28.71 -11.74 10.66
N GLN A 118 28.12 -12.92 10.78
CA GLN A 118 28.79 -14.11 11.31
C GLN A 118 29.19 -15.06 10.17
N ASN A 119 30.43 -15.56 10.20
CA ASN A 119 31.00 -16.44 9.18
C ASN A 119 31.03 -15.82 7.76
N ALA A 120 31.31 -14.52 7.67
CA ALA A 120 31.42 -13.85 6.37
C ALA A 120 32.52 -14.50 5.51
N SER A 121 32.23 -14.69 4.23
CA SER A 121 33.14 -15.36 3.29
C SER A 121 32.79 -14.99 1.86
N ALA A 122 33.73 -15.24 0.94
CA ALA A 122 33.50 -15.03 -0.49
C ALA A 122 32.27 -15.79 -1.05
N SER A 123 31.83 -16.86 -0.37
CA SER A 123 30.62 -17.63 -0.71
C SER A 123 29.31 -17.06 -0.17
N THR A 124 29.35 -16.14 0.81
CA THR A 124 28.17 -15.45 1.38
C THR A 124 28.21 -13.95 1.07
N PHE A 125 29.09 -13.52 0.16
CA PHE A 125 29.42 -12.12 -0.05
C PHE A 125 28.23 -11.31 -0.58
N VAL A 126 27.51 -11.86 -1.57
CA VAL A 126 26.37 -11.19 -2.21
C VAL A 126 25.21 -11.08 -1.22
N ASP A 127 24.80 -12.18 -0.60
CA ASP A 127 23.73 -12.22 0.40
C ASP A 127 23.99 -11.22 1.55
N ASN A 128 25.24 -11.17 2.06
CA ASN A 128 25.63 -10.23 3.10
C ASN A 128 25.60 -8.77 2.61
N LEU A 129 26.03 -8.51 1.37
CA LEU A 129 26.03 -7.18 0.77
C LEU A 129 24.61 -6.65 0.56
N GLU A 130 23.73 -7.46 -0.04
CA GLU A 130 22.35 -7.09 -0.31
C GLU A 130 21.60 -6.86 1.00
N THR A 131 21.76 -7.76 1.98
CA THR A 131 21.23 -7.61 3.34
C THR A 131 21.74 -6.32 4.00
N TYR A 132 23.04 -6.01 3.90
CA TYR A 132 23.61 -4.80 4.49
C TYR A 132 23.11 -3.53 3.80
N ASN A 133 23.12 -3.48 2.46
CA ASN A 133 22.56 -2.35 1.70
C ASN A 133 21.08 -2.12 2.09
N HIS A 134 20.28 -3.18 2.21
CA HIS A 134 18.88 -3.10 2.67
C HIS A 134 18.75 -2.53 4.09
N GLN A 135 19.58 -3.01 5.03
CA GLN A 135 19.61 -2.47 6.40
C GLN A 135 19.96 -0.97 6.40
N GLN A 136 20.89 -0.54 5.56
CA GLN A 136 21.29 0.86 5.44
C GLN A 136 20.23 1.72 4.75
N ARG A 137 19.52 1.18 3.75
CA ARG A 137 18.32 1.81 3.15
C ARG A 137 17.29 2.16 4.23
N ILE A 138 16.98 1.20 5.11
CA ILE A 138 16.04 1.40 6.23
C ILE A 138 16.59 2.37 7.27
N ALA A 139 17.84 2.18 7.72
CA ALA A 139 18.44 2.97 8.79
C ALA A 139 18.54 4.47 8.45
N ASN A 140 18.82 4.79 7.18
CA ASN A 140 18.96 6.15 6.67
C ASN A 140 17.65 6.73 6.10
N ASN A 141 16.53 5.99 6.21
CA ASN A 141 15.21 6.42 5.72
C ASN A 141 15.28 6.83 4.22
N ALA A 142 15.89 5.95 3.41
CA ALA A 142 16.20 6.14 1.98
C ALA A 142 15.39 5.19 1.09
N HIS A 143 15.27 5.52 -0.20
CA HIS A 143 14.61 4.70 -1.23
C HIS A 143 15.53 3.62 -1.79
N TRP A 144 16.83 3.91 -1.87
CA TRP A 144 17.83 3.09 -2.53
C TRP A 144 19.08 2.96 -1.65
N ALA A 145 19.90 1.95 -1.89
CA ALA A 145 21.20 1.82 -1.25
C ALA A 145 22.23 1.08 -2.12
N PHE A 146 23.49 1.49 -2.03
CA PHE A 146 24.63 0.77 -2.60
C PHE A 146 25.90 0.97 -1.77
N THR A 147 26.93 0.19 -2.06
CA THR A 147 28.22 0.24 -1.34
C THR A 147 29.37 0.56 -2.30
N ILE A 148 30.35 1.32 -1.83
CA ILE A 148 31.63 1.60 -2.51
C ILE A 148 32.77 1.04 -1.67
N PHE A 149 33.50 0.08 -2.23
CA PHE A 149 34.74 -0.45 -1.67
C PHE A 149 35.95 0.21 -2.31
N VAL A 150 36.89 0.69 -1.49
CA VAL A 150 38.07 1.41 -1.99
C VAL A 150 39.37 0.77 -1.51
N ALA A 151 40.24 0.46 -2.48
CA ALA A 151 41.62 0.05 -2.24
C ALA A 151 42.55 1.26 -2.36
N ASN A 152 43.57 1.34 -1.50
CA ASN A 152 44.63 2.33 -1.67
C ASN A 152 45.43 2.00 -2.96
N SER A 153 45.79 3.02 -3.75
CA SER A 153 46.58 2.88 -4.98
C SER A 153 47.53 4.06 -5.21
N GLU A 154 48.00 4.71 -4.13
CA GLU A 154 48.90 5.88 -4.18
C GLU A 154 50.22 5.57 -4.91
N ASN A 155 50.70 4.32 -4.83
CA ASN A 155 51.97 3.90 -5.42
C ASN A 155 51.83 3.16 -6.77
N ASP A 156 50.62 2.93 -7.26
CA ASP A 156 50.36 2.15 -8.49
C ASP A 156 50.29 2.98 -9.78
N GLU A 157 50.98 2.49 -10.82
CA GLU A 157 51.01 3.18 -12.11
C GLU A 157 49.64 3.10 -12.81
N PHE A 158 48.96 4.26 -12.91
CA PHE A 158 47.63 4.41 -13.51
C PHE A 158 46.46 3.74 -12.76
N ASP A 159 46.58 3.58 -11.43
CA ASP A 159 45.53 3.08 -10.54
C ASP A 159 44.97 1.70 -10.99
N THR A 160 45.86 0.75 -11.29
CA THR A 160 45.48 -0.57 -11.84
C THR A 160 45.66 -1.72 -10.85
N TRP A 161 44.67 -2.60 -10.79
CA TRP A 161 44.78 -3.89 -10.09
C TRP A 161 45.90 -4.77 -10.66
N ALA A 162 46.40 -5.71 -9.85
CA ALA A 162 47.37 -6.69 -10.32
C ALA A 162 46.84 -7.55 -11.49
N PRO A 163 47.70 -7.95 -12.45
CA PRO A 163 47.27 -8.71 -13.62
C PRO A 163 46.66 -10.08 -13.30
N GLY A 164 45.54 -10.40 -13.94
CA GLY A 164 44.90 -11.73 -13.88
C GLY A 164 43.40 -11.69 -13.68
N GLY A 165 42.86 -10.56 -13.21
CA GLY A 165 41.43 -10.34 -13.03
C GLY A 165 40.72 -9.84 -14.30
N PRO A 166 39.37 -9.83 -14.31
CA PRO A 166 38.58 -9.37 -15.46
C PRO A 166 38.65 -7.85 -15.67
N PHE A 167 38.80 -7.07 -14.60
CA PHE A 167 38.86 -5.60 -14.63
C PHE A 167 40.28 -5.10 -14.35
N SER A 168 40.68 -4.03 -15.02
CA SER A 168 42.04 -3.45 -14.86
C SER A 168 42.09 -2.21 -13.96
N ARG A 169 40.94 -1.58 -13.67
CA ARG A 169 40.77 -0.39 -12.82
C ARG A 169 39.43 -0.50 -12.10
N ALA A 170 38.82 0.63 -11.73
CA ALA A 170 37.44 0.71 -11.24
C ALA A 170 36.47 -0.19 -12.03
N PHE A 171 35.48 -0.73 -11.32
CA PHE A 171 34.36 -1.47 -11.89
C PHE A 171 33.15 -1.44 -10.96
N ALA A 172 31.97 -1.45 -11.58
CA ALA A 172 30.69 -1.63 -10.92
C ALA A 172 30.12 -3.04 -11.12
N LEU A 173 29.31 -3.48 -10.16
CA LEU A 173 28.49 -4.67 -10.18
C LEU A 173 27.01 -4.23 -10.05
N PRO A 174 26.30 -4.03 -11.18
CA PRO A 174 24.95 -3.45 -11.20
C PRO A 174 23.88 -4.27 -10.48
N GLN A 175 24.04 -5.58 -10.34
CA GLN A 175 23.04 -6.42 -9.69
C GLN A 175 23.18 -6.31 -8.18
N GLU A 176 24.38 -6.61 -7.69
CA GLU A 176 24.79 -6.64 -6.28
C GLU A 176 24.88 -5.25 -5.62
N LYS A 177 24.79 -4.17 -6.42
CA LYS A 177 24.94 -2.77 -6.00
C LYS A 177 26.26 -2.49 -5.26
N LEU A 178 27.36 -2.88 -5.91
CA LEU A 178 28.73 -2.62 -5.47
C LEU A 178 29.52 -1.81 -6.51
N ILE A 179 30.27 -0.81 -6.06
CA ILE A 179 31.37 -0.19 -6.80
C ILE A 179 32.69 -0.59 -6.14
N VAL A 180 33.69 -0.96 -6.93
CA VAL A 180 35.05 -1.27 -6.45
C VAL A 180 36.06 -0.35 -7.12
N LEU A 181 36.78 0.44 -6.31
CA LEU A 181 37.51 1.63 -6.75
C LEU A 181 38.96 1.66 -6.24
N PRO A 182 39.97 1.87 -7.10
CA PRO A 182 41.31 2.31 -6.66
C PRO A 182 41.31 3.80 -6.22
N SER A 183 41.98 4.15 -5.13
CA SER A 183 41.87 5.48 -4.48
C SER A 183 42.33 6.67 -5.35
N GLY A 184 43.20 6.42 -6.33
CA GLY A 184 43.71 7.43 -7.26
C GLY A 184 42.73 7.88 -8.36
N ARG A 185 41.67 7.09 -8.63
CA ARG A 185 40.71 7.36 -9.73
C ARG A 185 40.02 8.72 -9.58
N PRO A 186 39.86 9.51 -10.67
CA PRO A 186 39.22 10.82 -10.62
C PRO A 186 37.70 10.73 -10.41
N GLU A 187 37.11 11.81 -9.92
CA GLU A 187 35.70 12.06 -9.64
C GLU A 187 34.76 11.68 -10.79
N GLY A 188 35.14 11.96 -12.05
CA GLY A 188 34.38 11.53 -13.23
C GLY A 188 34.33 10.01 -13.42
N THR A 189 35.25 9.24 -12.82
CA THR A 189 35.12 7.77 -12.73
C THR A 189 34.03 7.40 -11.72
N VAL A 190 33.94 8.09 -10.58
CA VAL A 190 32.89 7.79 -9.59
C VAL A 190 31.50 8.07 -10.18
N ALA A 191 31.32 9.21 -10.85
CA ALA A 191 30.06 9.52 -11.53
C ALA A 191 29.67 8.45 -12.56
N HIS A 192 30.64 7.93 -13.33
CA HIS A 192 30.46 6.82 -14.27
C HIS A 192 30.01 5.52 -13.58
N GLU A 193 30.73 5.06 -12.56
CA GLU A 193 30.38 3.82 -11.83
C GLU A 193 29.02 3.94 -11.08
N VAL A 194 28.64 5.15 -10.63
CA VAL A 194 27.33 5.40 -10.00
C VAL A 194 26.19 5.25 -11.00
N GLY A 195 26.38 5.61 -12.27
CA GLY A 195 25.39 5.34 -13.32
C GLY A 195 25.05 3.85 -13.45
N HIS A 196 26.06 2.97 -13.29
CA HIS A 196 25.86 1.52 -13.32
C HIS A 196 25.01 0.98 -12.16
N MET A 197 24.97 1.65 -11.00
CA MET A 197 24.09 1.25 -9.89
C MET A 197 22.60 1.36 -10.25
N PHE A 198 22.29 2.23 -11.21
CA PHE A 198 20.96 2.42 -11.80
C PHE A 198 20.92 1.92 -13.25
N TRP A 199 21.62 0.81 -13.51
CA TRP A 199 21.59 0.05 -14.76
C TRP A 199 22.17 0.72 -16.01
N ALA A 200 22.76 1.92 -15.93
CA ALA A 200 23.34 2.57 -17.09
C ALA A 200 24.35 1.66 -17.81
N LEU A 201 24.35 1.68 -19.13
CA LEU A 201 25.21 0.83 -19.96
C LEU A 201 26.42 1.63 -20.46
N ASP A 202 27.58 1.00 -20.45
CA ASP A 202 28.79 1.52 -21.08
C ASP A 202 28.58 1.83 -22.56
N GLU A 203 29.16 2.94 -23.02
CA GLU A 203 28.98 3.43 -24.40
C GLU A 203 30.28 3.38 -25.22
N TYR A 204 31.38 2.90 -24.62
CA TYR A 204 32.69 2.78 -25.27
C TYR A 204 33.00 1.35 -25.76
N GLN A 205 34.04 1.23 -26.61
CA GLN A 205 34.43 -0.05 -27.20
C GLN A 205 34.89 -1.06 -26.13
N GLY A 206 34.13 -2.14 -26.01
CA GLY A 206 34.37 -3.23 -25.04
C GLY A 206 33.35 -3.29 -23.91
N GLY A 207 32.55 -2.22 -23.74
CA GLY A 207 31.40 -2.21 -22.83
C GLY A 207 30.10 -2.59 -23.54
N GLY A 208 29.02 -1.86 -23.26
CA GLY A 208 27.68 -2.08 -23.80
C GLY A 208 27.60 -1.97 -25.32
N SER A 209 26.54 -2.56 -25.89
CA SER A 209 26.30 -2.59 -27.33
C SER A 209 24.97 -1.95 -27.70
N TYR A 210 24.85 -1.52 -28.95
CA TYR A 210 23.63 -0.95 -29.53
C TYR A 210 22.39 -1.86 -29.46
N ASP A 211 22.58 -3.17 -29.37
CA ASP A 211 21.47 -4.14 -29.22
C ASP A 211 21.20 -4.53 -27.76
N THR A 212 21.97 -3.98 -26.81
CA THR A 212 21.74 -4.17 -25.38
C THR A 212 20.71 -3.15 -24.87
N THR A 213 19.80 -3.61 -24.02
CA THR A 213 18.76 -2.81 -23.38
C THR A 213 18.83 -2.96 -21.86
N ARG A 214 18.46 -1.92 -21.09
CA ARG A 214 18.42 -1.90 -19.62
C ARG A 214 17.48 -0.81 -19.09
N GLY A 215 17.28 -0.77 -17.77
CA GLY A 215 16.48 0.23 -17.08
C GLY A 215 14.99 -0.07 -17.12
N VAL A 216 14.21 0.66 -16.32
CA VAL A 216 12.76 0.43 -16.13
C VAL A 216 11.98 0.40 -17.45
N TYR A 217 12.35 1.22 -18.43
CA TYR A 217 11.71 1.29 -19.76
C TYR A 217 12.23 0.24 -20.76
N ASN A 218 13.20 -0.60 -20.38
CA ASN A 218 13.97 -1.47 -21.29
C ASN A 218 14.64 -0.67 -22.43
N THR A 219 15.18 0.52 -22.12
CA THR A 219 15.78 1.44 -23.09
C THR A 219 17.02 0.82 -23.74
N ARG A 220 17.12 1.01 -25.05
CA ARG A 220 18.26 0.62 -25.89
C ARG A 220 19.41 1.60 -25.74
N ASN A 221 20.64 1.10 -25.61
CA ASN A 221 21.85 1.93 -25.60
C ASN A 221 22.15 2.49 -27.01
N THR A 222 21.51 3.60 -27.38
CA THR A 222 21.68 4.19 -28.73
C THR A 222 23.01 4.92 -28.89
N ASN A 223 23.63 5.44 -27.82
CA ASN A 223 24.93 6.12 -27.92
C ASN A 223 26.13 5.14 -27.89
N ALA A 224 25.90 3.83 -27.78
CA ALA A 224 26.93 2.79 -27.83
C ALA A 224 27.87 2.89 -29.05
N TRP A 225 29.17 2.68 -28.83
CA TRP A 225 30.25 2.74 -29.83
C TRP A 225 30.01 2.00 -31.16
N ASN A 226 29.13 0.99 -31.17
CA ASN A 226 28.78 0.18 -32.34
C ASN A 226 27.40 0.49 -32.93
N ASN A 227 26.83 1.66 -32.66
CA ASN A 227 25.59 2.12 -33.31
C ASN A 227 25.71 1.97 -34.84
N PRO A 228 24.77 1.26 -35.50
CA PRO A 228 24.84 0.94 -36.92
C PRO A 228 24.43 2.10 -37.85
N ASP A 229 23.83 3.20 -37.35
CA ASP A 229 23.49 4.35 -38.20
C ASP A 229 24.75 5.18 -38.51
N PRO A 230 25.21 5.23 -39.77
CA PRO A 230 26.40 6.00 -40.16
C PRO A 230 26.23 7.53 -40.06
N ASN A 231 25.02 8.02 -39.75
CA ASN A 231 24.72 9.43 -39.54
C ASN A 231 24.59 9.81 -38.06
N TYR A 232 24.59 8.83 -37.15
CA TYR A 232 24.51 9.11 -35.72
C TYR A 232 25.77 9.87 -35.26
N VAL A 233 25.57 10.87 -34.41
CA VAL A 233 26.64 11.67 -33.81
C VAL A 233 26.63 11.36 -32.33
N HIS A 234 27.70 10.74 -31.84
CA HIS A 234 27.81 10.42 -30.42
C HIS A 234 27.70 11.67 -29.56
N GLN A 235 26.83 11.60 -28.56
CA GLN A 235 26.65 12.63 -27.56
C GLN A 235 27.77 12.52 -26.52
N PRO A 236 28.24 13.66 -25.94
CA PRO A 236 28.99 13.63 -24.69
C PRO A 236 28.22 12.83 -23.65
N SER A 237 28.89 11.87 -23.00
CA SER A 237 28.24 10.95 -22.06
C SER A 237 29.15 10.60 -20.90
N ILE A 238 28.59 10.57 -19.69
CA ILE A 238 29.33 10.10 -18.52
C ILE A 238 29.61 8.59 -18.64
N MET A 239 28.79 7.85 -19.40
CA MET A 239 28.98 6.42 -19.68
C MET A 239 29.99 6.13 -20.82
N ALA A 240 30.67 7.17 -21.34
CA ALA A 240 31.79 6.99 -22.25
C ALA A 240 33.08 6.65 -21.49
N GLY A 241 34.07 6.08 -22.19
CA GLY A 241 35.34 5.71 -21.56
C GLY A 241 36.35 6.86 -21.45
N SER A 242 37.45 6.60 -20.74
CA SER A 242 38.61 7.49 -20.57
C SER A 242 38.40 8.71 -19.66
N ALA A 243 37.91 8.47 -18.44
CA ALA A 243 37.99 9.43 -17.33
C ALA A 243 39.44 9.82 -17.00
N GLY A 244 39.66 11.09 -16.66
CA GLY A 244 40.95 11.72 -16.43
C GLY A 244 41.74 12.10 -17.70
N VAL A 245 41.11 12.02 -18.89
CA VAL A 245 41.78 12.30 -20.18
C VAL A 245 41.19 13.56 -20.83
N PRO A 246 41.84 14.74 -20.73
CA PRO A 246 41.27 16.02 -21.15
C PRO A 246 40.72 16.02 -22.59
N GLY A 247 39.42 16.31 -22.71
CA GLY A 247 38.71 16.34 -24.00
C GLY A 247 38.21 14.97 -24.48
N SER A 248 38.22 13.93 -23.63
CA SER A 248 37.43 12.72 -23.87
C SER A 248 35.93 13.02 -23.75
N SER A 249 35.09 12.10 -24.24
CA SER A 249 33.63 12.27 -24.17
C SER A 249 33.12 12.38 -22.73
N LEU A 250 33.67 11.56 -21.82
CA LEU A 250 33.36 11.59 -20.39
C LEU A 250 33.79 12.92 -19.75
N GLU A 251 35.01 13.41 -20.01
CA GLU A 251 35.45 14.69 -19.43
C GLU A 251 34.61 15.88 -19.95
N ILE A 252 34.12 15.81 -21.18
CA ILE A 252 33.19 16.81 -21.73
C ILE A 252 31.81 16.69 -21.06
N ALA A 253 31.31 15.48 -20.84
CA ALA A 253 30.06 15.22 -20.14
C ALA A 253 30.11 15.74 -18.70
N TYR A 254 31.15 15.35 -17.95
CA TYR A 254 31.39 15.74 -16.57
C TYR A 254 31.44 17.27 -16.43
N ALA A 255 32.27 17.95 -17.24
CA ALA A 255 32.43 19.40 -17.20
C ALA A 255 31.17 20.20 -17.60
N ASN A 256 30.16 19.57 -18.23
CA ASN A 256 28.92 20.22 -18.67
C ASN A 256 27.67 19.71 -17.94
N HIS A 257 27.78 18.82 -16.95
CA HIS A 257 26.65 18.21 -16.22
C HIS A 257 25.58 17.68 -17.18
N THR A 258 25.98 16.70 -18.01
CA THR A 258 25.15 16.13 -19.07
C THR A 258 25.58 14.69 -19.36
N SER A 259 24.69 13.89 -19.94
CA SER A 259 25.01 12.57 -20.48
C SER A 259 24.18 12.29 -21.75
N SER A 260 24.36 11.11 -22.37
CA SER A 260 23.56 10.74 -23.54
C SER A 260 22.08 10.54 -23.19
N ASP A 261 21.18 10.85 -24.12
CA ASP A 261 19.73 10.63 -23.97
C ASP A 261 19.44 9.19 -23.51
N SER A 262 20.07 8.19 -24.16
CA SER A 262 19.87 6.78 -23.78
C SER A 262 20.39 6.43 -22.39
N SER A 263 21.46 7.07 -21.92
CA SER A 263 21.96 6.81 -20.56
C SER A 263 21.05 7.41 -19.48
N LEU A 264 20.47 8.59 -19.74
CA LEU A 264 19.52 9.25 -18.85
C LEU A 264 18.19 8.48 -18.79
N GLU A 265 17.68 8.04 -19.95
CA GLU A 265 16.50 7.17 -20.00
C GLU A 265 16.71 5.85 -19.22
N ILE A 266 17.89 5.20 -19.35
CA ILE A 266 18.16 3.93 -18.66
C ILE A 266 18.13 4.08 -17.13
N ILE A 267 18.63 5.19 -16.58
CA ILE A 267 18.55 5.48 -15.13
C ILE A 267 17.16 5.95 -14.67
N GLY A 268 16.17 6.00 -15.57
CA GLY A 268 14.78 6.37 -15.30
C GLY A 268 14.40 7.81 -15.68
N TRP A 269 15.34 8.65 -16.11
CA TRP A 269 15.07 10.04 -16.45
C TRP A 269 14.59 10.17 -17.89
N ARG A 270 13.28 10.00 -18.06
CA ARG A 270 12.56 10.17 -19.31
C ARG A 270 11.27 10.90 -19.04
N ASP A 271 11.03 11.99 -19.75
CA ASP A 271 9.80 12.78 -19.72
C ASP A 271 9.26 12.79 -21.16
N SER A 272 8.20 12.02 -21.41
CA SER A 272 7.67 11.77 -22.76
C SER A 272 6.72 12.85 -23.26
N ASP A 273 6.10 13.66 -22.39
CA ASP A 273 5.11 14.67 -22.77
C ASP A 273 5.56 16.12 -22.51
N GLY A 274 6.59 16.31 -21.69
CA GLY A 274 7.31 17.55 -21.45
C GLY A 274 6.79 18.38 -20.28
N ASP A 275 6.05 17.78 -19.33
CA ASP A 275 5.48 18.48 -18.18
C ASP A 275 6.48 18.65 -17.00
N GLY A 276 7.60 17.93 -17.02
CA GLY A 276 8.64 17.93 -15.99
C GLY A 276 8.54 16.79 -14.97
N ILE A 277 7.64 15.83 -15.15
CA ILE A 277 7.51 14.62 -14.35
C ILE A 277 8.03 13.44 -15.19
N PHE A 278 9.04 12.71 -14.71
CA PHE A 278 9.52 11.54 -15.45
C PHE A 278 8.49 10.40 -15.49
N ASP A 279 8.36 9.71 -16.64
CA ASP A 279 7.38 8.67 -16.96
C ASP A 279 7.25 7.56 -15.88
N ILE A 280 8.33 7.21 -15.19
CA ILE A 280 8.35 6.21 -14.09
C ILE A 280 7.60 6.69 -12.83
N LEU A 281 7.45 8.00 -12.67
CA LEU A 281 6.68 8.65 -11.61
C LEU A 281 5.41 9.32 -12.15
N ASP A 282 5.27 9.62 -13.44
CA ASP A 282 4.00 10.07 -14.02
C ASP A 282 3.04 8.89 -14.28
N VAL A 283 2.50 8.32 -13.20
CA VAL A 283 1.51 7.24 -13.28
C VAL A 283 0.29 7.60 -12.43
N PRO A 284 -0.89 7.80 -13.07
CA PRO A 284 -2.12 8.13 -12.37
C PRO A 284 -2.42 7.17 -11.22
N HIS A 285 -2.77 7.75 -10.08
CA HIS A 285 -3.14 6.99 -8.90
C HIS A 285 -4.54 6.38 -9.07
N GLN A 286 -4.88 5.44 -8.20
CA GLN A 286 -6.21 4.83 -8.17
C GLN A 286 -6.98 5.37 -6.97
N LEU A 287 -8.20 5.83 -7.20
CA LEU A 287 -9.17 6.22 -6.18
C LEU A 287 -10.47 5.45 -6.43
N GLN A 288 -10.86 4.63 -5.46
CA GLN A 288 -12.08 3.82 -5.53
C GLN A 288 -12.90 3.93 -4.26
N GLY A 289 -14.22 3.93 -4.39
CA GLY A 289 -15.12 4.02 -3.24
C GLY A 289 -16.55 4.30 -3.64
N SER A 290 -17.34 4.61 -2.63
CA SER A 290 -18.75 4.97 -2.70
C SER A 290 -19.01 6.23 -1.87
N GLY A 291 -20.09 6.95 -2.19
CA GLY A 291 -20.40 8.18 -1.49
C GLY A 291 -21.80 8.69 -1.75
N TYR A 292 -22.32 9.47 -0.81
CA TYR A 292 -23.69 9.96 -0.83
C TYR A 292 -23.82 11.31 -0.12
N TYR A 293 -24.82 12.09 -0.51
CA TYR A 293 -25.12 13.35 0.17
C TYR A 293 -26.04 13.11 1.39
N ASN A 294 -25.57 13.52 2.57
CA ASN A 294 -26.37 13.61 3.79
C ASN A 294 -26.97 15.02 3.91
N SER A 295 -28.24 15.16 3.52
CA SER A 295 -28.95 16.45 3.58
C SER A 295 -29.28 16.93 5.01
N ALA A 296 -29.18 16.07 6.03
CA ALA A 296 -29.41 16.45 7.42
C ALA A 296 -28.21 17.20 8.03
N THR A 297 -26.99 16.77 7.69
CA THR A 297 -25.74 17.44 8.12
C THR A 297 -25.22 18.46 7.11
N SER A 298 -25.68 18.41 5.85
CA SER A 298 -25.12 19.17 4.71
C SER A 298 -23.69 18.74 4.35
N GLU A 299 -23.42 17.44 4.46
CA GLU A 299 -22.12 16.84 4.15
C GLU A 299 -22.25 15.83 3.01
N TYR A 300 -21.23 15.74 2.17
CA TYR A 300 -21.04 14.61 1.28
C TYR A 300 -20.14 13.58 1.99
N ILE A 301 -20.67 12.38 2.20
CA ILE A 301 -19.95 11.26 2.79
C ILE A 301 -19.28 10.48 1.66
N PHE A 302 -17.98 10.19 1.78
CA PHE A 302 -17.24 9.33 0.87
C PHE A 302 -16.42 8.29 1.65
N GLN A 303 -16.59 7.02 1.29
CA GLN A 303 -15.91 5.88 1.87
C GLN A 303 -15.20 5.10 0.79
N GLY A 304 -13.94 4.74 1.01
CA GLY A 304 -13.16 4.08 -0.03
C GLY A 304 -11.68 3.93 0.29
N SER A 305 -10.89 3.81 -0.77
CA SER A 305 -9.44 3.64 -0.70
C SER A 305 -8.76 4.31 -1.88
N ALA A 306 -7.50 4.65 -1.70
CA ALA A 306 -6.65 5.06 -2.80
C ALA A 306 -5.24 4.46 -2.68
N GLN A 307 -4.62 4.23 -3.84
CA GLN A 307 -3.30 3.61 -3.99
C GLN A 307 -2.50 4.34 -5.08
N VAL A 308 -1.18 4.47 -4.88
CA VAL A 308 -0.27 5.06 -5.88
C VAL A 308 -0.17 4.19 -7.14
N GLY A 309 -0.06 4.84 -8.29
CA GLY A 309 0.18 4.16 -9.57
C GLY A 309 1.65 3.75 -9.75
N THR A 310 1.89 2.66 -10.47
CA THR A 310 3.24 2.15 -10.79
C THR A 310 3.36 1.83 -12.28
N LEU A 311 4.51 2.19 -12.88
CA LEU A 311 4.81 1.82 -14.27
C LEU A 311 5.32 0.36 -14.32
N PRO A 312 4.90 -0.46 -15.30
CA PRO A 312 5.46 -1.79 -15.48
C PRO A 312 6.98 -1.75 -15.70
N ASN A 313 7.73 -2.42 -14.83
CA ASN A 313 9.18 -2.51 -14.95
C ASN A 313 9.53 -3.58 -16.00
N LEU A 314 10.20 -3.13 -17.07
CA LEU A 314 10.58 -3.93 -18.23
C LEU A 314 12.08 -4.28 -18.26
N ASN A 315 12.85 -3.83 -17.27
CA ASN A 315 14.29 -4.07 -17.15
C ASN A 315 14.62 -5.57 -17.30
N PRO A 316 15.52 -6.02 -18.19
CA PRO A 316 15.70 -7.45 -18.48
C PRO A 316 15.97 -8.33 -17.27
N ARG A 317 15.35 -9.52 -17.23
CA ARG A 317 15.70 -10.54 -16.22
C ARG A 317 17.11 -11.09 -16.52
N PRO A 318 17.84 -11.59 -15.51
CA PRO A 318 19.05 -12.38 -15.74
C PRO A 318 18.78 -13.49 -16.78
N GLY A 319 19.66 -13.62 -17.77
CA GLY A 319 19.57 -14.66 -18.80
C GLY A 319 18.74 -14.34 -20.04
N GLU A 320 17.84 -13.35 -20.04
CA GLU A 320 17.04 -12.99 -21.22
C GLU A 320 17.88 -12.27 -22.30
N SER A 321 18.83 -11.44 -21.88
CA SER A 321 19.77 -10.73 -22.76
C SER A 321 21.11 -10.35 -22.10
N THR A 322 21.21 -10.46 -20.77
CA THR A 322 22.34 -10.00 -19.97
C THR A 322 22.62 -10.96 -18.81
N ALA A 323 23.86 -10.95 -18.30
CA ALA A 323 24.26 -11.81 -17.17
C ALA A 323 23.77 -11.31 -15.80
N ALA A 324 23.41 -10.03 -15.71
CA ALA A 324 22.91 -9.36 -14.52
C ALA A 324 21.58 -8.68 -14.87
N GLY A 325 20.55 -8.76 -14.03
CA GLY A 325 19.22 -8.25 -14.38
C GLY A 325 18.35 -7.93 -13.16
N SER A 326 17.20 -7.32 -13.42
CA SER A 326 16.25 -6.88 -12.39
C SER A 326 15.26 -7.98 -12.03
N LEU A 327 14.68 -7.88 -10.84
CA LEU A 327 13.49 -8.65 -10.45
C LEU A 327 12.25 -8.26 -11.30
N ARG A 328 12.23 -7.05 -11.87
CA ARG A 328 11.08 -6.40 -12.52
C ARG A 328 9.92 -6.11 -11.57
N ASN A 329 10.20 -5.57 -10.38
CA ASN A 329 9.12 -5.07 -9.55
C ASN A 329 8.64 -3.71 -10.07
N ASP A 330 7.31 -3.54 -10.11
CA ASP A 330 6.64 -2.35 -10.59
C ASP A 330 6.52 -1.41 -9.40
N MET A 331 7.42 -0.42 -9.33
CA MET A 331 7.67 0.35 -8.11
C MET A 331 7.49 1.85 -8.35
N THR A 332 7.20 2.58 -7.28
CA THR A 332 7.20 4.05 -7.27
C THR A 332 7.68 4.59 -5.94
N ILE A 333 8.21 5.82 -5.95
CA ILE A 333 8.48 6.60 -4.74
C ILE A 333 7.39 7.65 -4.46
N ASN A 334 6.40 7.80 -5.36
CA ASN A 334 5.26 8.69 -5.19
C ASN A 334 4.48 8.35 -3.92
N GLN A 335 3.81 9.33 -3.33
CA GLN A 335 2.95 9.15 -2.17
C GLN A 335 1.64 9.91 -2.33
N ILE A 336 0.54 9.33 -1.84
CA ILE A 336 -0.69 10.08 -1.63
C ILE A 336 -0.43 11.06 -0.48
N THR A 337 -0.36 12.35 -0.80
CA THR A 337 -0.09 13.40 0.19
C THR A 337 -1.38 13.90 0.81
N HIS A 338 -2.41 14.14 0.00
CA HIS A 338 -3.71 14.68 0.45
C HIS A 338 -4.85 14.33 -0.53
N VAL A 339 -6.09 14.63 -0.11
CA VAL A 339 -7.30 14.58 -0.94
C VAL A 339 -7.70 16.00 -1.33
N GLU A 340 -8.18 16.18 -2.55
CA GLU A 340 -8.81 17.41 -3.02
C GLU A 340 -10.23 17.14 -3.48
N TYR A 341 -11.11 18.13 -3.27
CA TYR A 341 -12.47 18.12 -3.78
C TYR A 341 -12.84 19.45 -4.44
N ARG A 342 -13.86 19.44 -5.31
CA ARG A 342 -14.53 20.66 -5.78
C ARG A 342 -16.01 20.42 -6.01
N VAL A 343 -16.81 21.46 -5.85
CA VAL A 343 -18.28 21.40 -6.00
C VAL A 343 -18.70 22.22 -7.22
N ASP A 344 -19.59 21.67 -8.05
CA ASP A 344 -20.20 22.31 -9.23
C ASP A 344 -19.20 23.01 -10.18
N ASN A 345 -18.03 22.40 -10.42
CA ASN A 345 -16.91 22.95 -11.20
C ASN A 345 -16.31 24.26 -10.64
N GLY A 346 -16.40 24.46 -9.32
CA GLY A 346 -15.64 25.49 -8.61
C GLY A 346 -14.14 25.22 -8.54
N ASP A 347 -13.44 26.05 -7.76
CA ASP A 347 -12.00 25.89 -7.50
C ASP A 347 -11.74 24.61 -6.67
N TRP A 348 -10.57 23.99 -6.86
CA TRP A 348 -10.14 22.85 -6.05
C TRP A 348 -9.84 23.28 -4.60
N VAL A 349 -10.33 22.49 -3.65
CA VAL A 349 -10.14 22.65 -2.21
C VAL A 349 -9.39 21.42 -1.69
N GLN A 350 -8.23 21.63 -1.10
CA GLN A 350 -7.48 20.60 -0.38
C GLN A 350 -8.09 20.36 1.00
N LEU A 351 -8.23 19.10 1.40
CA LEU A 351 -8.53 18.72 2.79
C LEU A 351 -7.26 18.81 3.65
N ASP A 352 -7.40 19.26 4.89
CA ASP A 352 -6.27 19.47 5.84
C ASP A 352 -5.55 18.17 6.24
N THR A 353 -6.13 17.00 5.95
CA THR A 353 -5.55 15.68 6.25
C THR A 353 -4.37 15.37 5.33
N ALA A 354 -3.17 15.30 5.91
CA ALA A 354 -1.97 14.83 5.24
C ALA A 354 -1.74 13.33 5.53
N TYR A 355 -1.55 12.53 4.47
CA TYR A 355 -1.37 11.07 4.56
C TYR A 355 0.11 10.68 4.45
N ASN A 356 0.76 11.01 3.33
CA ASN A 356 2.15 10.63 3.01
C ASN A 356 2.35 9.10 3.07
N SER A 357 1.54 8.40 2.27
CA SER A 357 1.46 6.93 2.24
C SER A 357 1.25 6.44 0.81
N TYR A 358 1.69 5.22 0.51
CA TYR A 358 1.45 4.55 -0.77
C TYR A 358 -0.01 4.07 -0.92
N GLN A 359 -0.67 3.82 0.21
CA GLN A 359 -2.07 3.37 0.29
C GLN A 359 -2.78 4.09 1.43
N VAL A 360 -4.03 4.46 1.22
CA VAL A 360 -4.88 5.13 2.21
C VAL A 360 -6.29 4.54 2.18
N ALA A 361 -6.83 4.24 3.36
CA ALA A 361 -8.27 4.12 3.55
C ALA A 361 -8.84 5.53 3.75
N LEU A 362 -10.00 5.79 3.16
CA LEU A 362 -10.67 7.09 3.14
C LEU A 362 -12.06 6.93 3.73
N ASP A 363 -12.34 7.72 4.77
CA ASP A 363 -13.66 7.90 5.36
C ASP A 363 -13.79 9.40 5.61
N LEU A 364 -14.56 10.07 4.75
CA LEU A 364 -14.56 11.52 4.58
C LEU A 364 -15.99 12.06 4.73
N ALA A 365 -16.19 12.99 5.66
CA ALA A 365 -17.36 13.87 5.69
C ALA A 365 -16.94 15.26 5.20
N ILE A 366 -17.46 15.67 4.04
CA ILE A 366 -17.08 16.92 3.38
C ILE A 366 -18.23 17.91 3.46
N GLU A 367 -18.05 19.04 4.16
CA GLU A 367 -19.03 20.14 4.17
C GLU A 367 -19.27 20.65 2.74
N VAL A 368 -20.54 20.61 2.31
CA VAL A 368 -20.99 21.08 0.99
C VAL A 368 -22.12 22.09 1.12
N PRO A 369 -22.33 22.99 0.14
CA PRO A 369 -23.49 23.87 0.14
C PRO A 369 -24.79 23.07 0.17
N ASN A 370 -25.79 23.52 0.95
CA ASN A 370 -27.11 22.86 1.08
C ASN A 370 -27.83 22.61 -0.26
N THR A 371 -27.38 23.27 -1.34
CA THR A 371 -27.76 22.99 -2.73
C THR A 371 -26.51 22.96 -3.60
N PHE A 372 -26.18 21.79 -4.13
CA PHE A 372 -25.19 21.58 -5.19
C PHE A 372 -25.74 20.52 -6.16
N SER A 373 -25.06 20.29 -7.29
CA SER A 373 -25.41 19.22 -8.23
C SER A 373 -24.39 18.08 -8.17
N GLN A 374 -23.10 18.41 -8.24
CA GLN A 374 -22.00 17.45 -8.30
C GLN A 374 -20.81 17.87 -7.43
N ILE A 375 -20.13 16.87 -6.86
CA ILE A 375 -18.84 17.00 -6.20
C ILE A 375 -17.84 16.10 -6.92
N GLU A 376 -16.62 16.57 -7.12
CA GLU A 376 -15.53 15.76 -7.66
C GLU A 376 -14.46 15.57 -6.58
N LEU A 377 -13.90 14.37 -6.46
CA LEU A 377 -12.80 14.05 -5.54
C LEU A 377 -11.61 13.47 -6.32
N ARG A 378 -10.40 13.77 -5.87
CA ARG A 378 -9.14 13.15 -6.33
C ARG A 378 -8.12 13.05 -5.19
N VAL A 379 -7.23 12.07 -5.23
CA VAL A 379 -5.99 12.09 -4.44
C VAL A 379 -4.84 12.64 -5.28
N VAL A 380 -3.82 13.15 -4.60
CA VAL A 380 -2.71 13.93 -5.20
C VAL A 380 -1.38 13.51 -4.58
N ASP A 381 -0.32 13.49 -5.39
CA ASP A 381 1.05 13.59 -4.91
C ASP A 381 1.58 15.02 -5.08
N ALA A 382 1.64 15.77 -3.97
CA ALA A 382 2.13 17.14 -3.96
C ALA A 382 3.63 17.28 -4.26
N THR A 383 4.43 16.21 -4.16
CA THR A 383 5.88 16.26 -4.47
C THR A 383 6.13 16.38 -5.97
N THR A 384 5.19 15.95 -6.79
CA THR A 384 5.24 16.04 -8.26
C THR A 384 4.66 17.36 -8.80
N ARG A 385 4.21 18.28 -7.94
CA ARG A 385 3.63 19.55 -8.37
C ARG A 385 4.65 20.63 -8.68
N SER A 386 4.43 21.33 -9.79
CA SER A 386 5.07 22.62 -10.03
C SER A 386 4.48 23.69 -9.12
N LEU A 387 5.26 24.75 -8.88
CA LEU A 387 4.75 25.97 -8.25
C LEU A 387 4.29 26.95 -9.34
N ASP A 388 3.11 27.55 -9.19
CA ASP A 388 2.66 28.63 -10.06
C ASP A 388 3.65 29.80 -9.96
N ALA A 389 4.22 30.20 -11.10
CA ALA A 389 5.32 31.16 -11.15
C ALA A 389 4.91 32.61 -10.82
N GLN A 390 3.61 32.88 -10.64
CA GLN A 390 3.04 34.20 -10.33
C GLN A 390 2.77 34.37 -8.83
N THR A 391 2.45 33.29 -8.13
CA THR A 391 2.00 33.25 -6.74
C THR A 391 2.98 32.53 -5.80
N GLY A 392 3.77 31.59 -6.32
CA GLY A 392 4.64 30.71 -5.53
C GLY A 392 3.88 29.67 -4.70
N LEU A 393 2.62 29.41 -5.03
CA LEU A 393 1.78 28.36 -4.44
C LEU A 393 1.81 27.11 -5.35
N PRO A 394 1.47 25.91 -4.83
CA PRO A 394 1.31 24.72 -5.67
C PRO A 394 0.32 24.97 -6.82
N ASP A 395 0.69 24.58 -8.03
CA ASP A 395 -0.19 24.64 -9.19
C ASP A 395 -1.10 23.40 -9.19
N PHE A 396 -2.39 23.61 -8.95
CA PHE A 396 -3.42 22.58 -8.86
C PHE A 396 -3.74 21.91 -10.21
N ASP A 397 -3.30 22.50 -11.32
CA ASP A 397 -3.42 21.91 -12.66
C ASP A 397 -2.17 21.09 -13.06
N THR A 398 -1.21 20.90 -12.14
CA THR A 398 -0.01 20.06 -12.33
C THR A 398 0.08 18.92 -11.31
N GLY A 399 0.99 17.97 -11.56
CA GLY A 399 1.29 16.85 -10.68
C GLY A 399 0.42 15.62 -10.90
N VAL A 400 0.87 14.51 -10.34
CA VAL A 400 0.24 13.20 -10.44
C VAL A 400 -0.99 13.14 -9.54
N ILE A 401 -2.11 12.73 -10.14
CA ILE A 401 -3.42 12.64 -9.48
C ILE A 401 -4.06 11.27 -9.73
N SER A 402 -5.10 10.96 -8.98
CA SER A 402 -5.95 9.80 -9.30
C SER A 402 -6.91 10.07 -10.45
N ASN A 403 -7.58 9.01 -10.91
CA ASN A 403 -8.90 9.15 -11.52
C ASN A 403 -9.82 10.02 -10.65
N LEU A 404 -10.74 10.75 -11.28
CA LEU A 404 -11.76 11.51 -10.58
C LEU A 404 -12.86 10.56 -10.10
N PHE A 405 -13.24 10.69 -8.83
CA PHE A 405 -14.52 10.19 -8.33
C PHE A 405 -15.58 11.30 -8.51
N LEU A 406 -16.77 10.94 -8.99
CA LEU A 406 -17.87 11.88 -9.25
C LEU A 406 -19.05 11.56 -8.33
N GLY A 407 -19.31 12.45 -7.38
CA GLY A 407 -20.44 12.44 -6.46
C GLY A 407 -21.60 13.30 -6.93
N GLU A 408 -22.83 12.88 -6.62
CA GLU A 408 -24.05 13.64 -6.93
C GLU A 408 -24.88 13.93 -5.67
N ALA A 409 -25.59 15.07 -5.68
CA ALA A 409 -26.46 15.45 -4.57
C ALA A 409 -27.79 14.67 -4.52
N SER A 410 -28.17 14.01 -5.63
CA SER A 410 -29.50 13.42 -5.85
C SER A 410 -29.54 11.89 -5.86
N GLN A 411 -28.41 11.22 -5.65
CA GLN A 411 -28.30 9.76 -5.56
C GLN A 411 -26.91 9.41 -5.02
N PRO A 412 -26.71 8.27 -4.35
CA PRO A 412 -25.37 7.81 -4.06
C PRO A 412 -24.64 7.46 -5.36
N THR A 413 -23.32 7.55 -5.34
CA THR A 413 -22.46 7.17 -6.46
C THR A 413 -21.31 6.32 -5.97
N SER A 414 -20.75 5.54 -6.89
CA SER A 414 -19.64 4.63 -6.63
C SER A 414 -18.71 4.62 -7.83
N THR A 415 -17.46 4.23 -7.61
CA THR A 415 -16.52 3.96 -8.70
C THR A 415 -17.13 2.88 -9.60
N ALA A 416 -17.25 3.20 -10.88
CA ALA A 416 -17.85 2.33 -11.87
C ALA A 416 -16.87 1.25 -12.33
N PHE A 417 -17.30 -0.02 -12.25
CA PHE A 417 -16.58 -1.16 -12.84
C PHE A 417 -17.33 -1.66 -14.08
N SER A 418 -16.64 -2.33 -15.01
CA SER A 418 -17.32 -3.07 -16.09
C SER A 418 -18.28 -4.13 -15.54
N GLY A 419 -19.33 -4.49 -16.27
CA GLY A 419 -20.34 -5.44 -15.79
C GLY A 419 -21.56 -4.76 -15.15
N VAL A 420 -22.02 -5.27 -14.00
CA VAL A 420 -23.23 -4.79 -13.29
C VAL A 420 -22.84 -4.09 -12.00
N ASN A 421 -23.46 -2.94 -11.76
CA ASN A 421 -23.27 -2.12 -10.57
C ASN A 421 -24.64 -1.64 -10.07
N GLY A 422 -24.69 -1.07 -8.87
CA GLY A 422 -25.82 -0.28 -8.40
C GLY A 422 -25.89 -0.22 -6.89
N PHE A 423 -27.05 0.16 -6.37
CA PHE A 423 -27.25 0.31 -4.93
C PHE A 423 -28.46 -0.47 -4.43
N VAL A 424 -28.36 -1.04 -3.24
CA VAL A 424 -29.53 -1.35 -2.42
C VAL A 424 -29.75 -0.15 -1.50
N ARG A 425 -30.92 0.47 -1.58
CA ARG A 425 -31.24 1.76 -0.92
C ARG A 425 -32.50 1.65 -0.08
N TYR A 426 -32.57 2.49 0.95
CA TYR A 426 -33.81 2.71 1.68
C TYR A 426 -34.82 3.45 0.79
N ASP A 427 -35.92 2.79 0.47
CA ASP A 427 -37.14 3.43 -0.03
C ASP A 427 -37.93 3.89 1.21
N LEU A 428 -37.75 5.18 1.55
CA LEU A 428 -38.26 5.79 2.76
C LEU A 428 -39.77 6.01 2.65
N ASP A 429 -40.26 6.51 1.50
CA ASP A 429 -41.68 6.85 1.32
C ASP A 429 -42.58 5.66 0.90
N ARG A 430 -41.95 4.57 0.46
CA ARG A 430 -42.51 3.28 0.04
C ARG A 430 -43.37 3.36 -1.22
N ASP A 431 -43.12 4.32 -2.11
CA ASP A 431 -43.84 4.42 -3.39
C ASP A 431 -43.30 3.46 -4.48
N GLY A 432 -42.13 2.85 -4.27
CA GLY A 432 -41.47 1.93 -5.20
C GLY A 432 -40.59 2.61 -6.25
N THR A 433 -40.29 3.90 -6.08
CA THR A 433 -39.43 4.71 -6.96
C THR A 433 -38.41 5.50 -6.15
N LEU A 434 -37.15 5.07 -6.21
CA LEU A 434 -36.06 5.67 -5.44
C LEU A 434 -35.81 7.14 -5.81
N GLY A 435 -36.18 8.04 -4.90
CA GLY A 435 -36.16 9.48 -5.07
C GLY A 435 -34.82 10.16 -4.75
N PRO A 436 -34.69 11.47 -5.03
CA PRO A 436 -33.44 12.20 -4.84
C PRO A 436 -33.11 12.55 -3.39
N THR A 437 -34.00 12.21 -2.46
CA THR A 437 -33.80 12.32 -1.00
C THR A 437 -33.50 10.96 -0.35
N GLU A 438 -33.48 9.88 -1.14
CA GLU A 438 -33.31 8.50 -0.70
C GLU A 438 -31.89 8.05 -1.05
N THR A 439 -30.94 8.76 -0.44
CA THR A 439 -29.50 8.61 -0.71
C THR A 439 -28.82 7.58 0.19
N SER A 440 -29.47 7.17 1.29
CA SER A 440 -28.95 6.17 2.24
C SER A 440 -29.00 4.75 1.66
N GLY A 441 -27.85 4.08 1.68
CA GLY A 441 -27.70 2.69 1.29
C GLY A 441 -28.08 1.67 2.36
N LEU A 442 -28.04 0.39 1.97
CA LEU A 442 -28.28 -0.78 2.81
C LEU A 442 -27.12 -1.76 2.68
N ALA A 443 -26.31 -1.89 3.73
CA ALA A 443 -25.09 -2.68 3.77
C ALA A 443 -25.31 -4.18 4.06
N GLY A 444 -24.44 -5.06 3.55
CA GLY A 444 -24.46 -6.52 3.81
C GLY A 444 -25.39 -7.34 2.91
N TRP A 445 -26.19 -6.70 2.05
CA TRP A 445 -27.22 -7.35 1.24
C TRP A 445 -26.61 -8.18 0.11
N THR A 446 -27.00 -9.45 0.01
CA THR A 446 -26.52 -10.34 -1.06
C THR A 446 -27.20 -10.02 -2.40
N VAL A 447 -26.38 -9.77 -3.42
CA VAL A 447 -26.81 -9.57 -4.81
C VAL A 447 -26.15 -10.63 -5.69
N GLN A 448 -26.93 -11.27 -6.58
CA GLN A 448 -26.50 -12.40 -7.39
C GLN A 448 -27.06 -12.34 -8.82
N ILE A 449 -26.27 -12.84 -9.77
CA ILE A 449 -26.67 -13.10 -11.16
C ILE A 449 -27.35 -14.47 -11.25
N VAL A 450 -28.57 -14.49 -11.79
CA VAL A 450 -29.41 -15.69 -11.95
C VAL A 450 -29.88 -15.88 -13.39
N ASP A 451 -30.21 -17.11 -13.76
CA ASP A 451 -30.77 -17.46 -15.05
C ASP A 451 -32.26 -17.09 -15.18
N ALA A 452 -32.84 -17.29 -16.37
CA ALA A 452 -34.25 -17.01 -16.64
C ALA A 452 -35.25 -17.91 -15.88
N MET A 453 -34.77 -18.85 -15.06
CA MET A 453 -35.55 -19.70 -14.16
C MET A 453 -35.30 -19.38 -12.67
N GLY A 454 -34.43 -18.41 -12.37
CA GLY A 454 -34.06 -18.01 -11.01
C GLY A 454 -33.04 -18.93 -10.32
N ALA A 455 -32.27 -19.71 -11.09
CA ALA A 455 -31.13 -20.45 -10.57
C ALA A 455 -29.85 -19.60 -10.65
N PRO A 456 -28.94 -19.67 -9.66
CA PRO A 456 -27.61 -19.06 -9.75
C PRO A 456 -26.87 -19.40 -11.05
N LEU A 457 -26.23 -18.41 -11.64
CA LEU A 457 -25.27 -18.59 -12.73
C LEU A 457 -23.87 -18.71 -12.14
N GLU A 458 -23.20 -19.84 -12.36
CA GLU A 458 -21.76 -19.96 -12.11
C GLU A 458 -21.03 -19.42 -13.35
N LEU A 459 -20.30 -18.31 -13.19
CA LEU A 459 -19.54 -17.62 -14.23
C LEU A 459 -18.02 -17.58 -13.93
N GLU A 460 -17.65 -18.12 -12.77
CA GLU A 460 -16.29 -18.47 -12.39
C GLU A 460 -16.13 -19.98 -12.58
N ASP A 461 -14.98 -20.39 -13.12
CA ASP A 461 -14.57 -21.78 -13.30
C ASP A 461 -13.09 -21.91 -12.89
N GLY A 462 -12.56 -23.12 -12.81
CA GLY A 462 -11.23 -23.31 -12.23
C GLY A 462 -10.62 -24.70 -12.39
N VAL A 463 -9.49 -24.87 -11.71
CA VAL A 463 -8.86 -26.17 -11.47
C VAL A 463 -8.42 -26.20 -10.02
N GLU A 464 -9.10 -26.99 -9.21
CA GLU A 464 -8.76 -27.23 -7.81
C GLU A 464 -7.95 -28.54 -7.71
N PRO A 465 -6.68 -28.52 -7.28
CA PRO A 465 -5.88 -29.73 -7.10
C PRO A 465 -6.51 -30.78 -6.18
N ASP A 466 -7.27 -30.40 -5.14
CA ASP A 466 -7.88 -31.33 -4.19
C ASP A 466 -9.02 -32.20 -4.76
N ASP A 467 -9.67 -31.77 -5.85
CA ASP A 467 -10.68 -32.58 -6.55
C ASP A 467 -10.09 -33.85 -7.18
N TYR A 468 -8.75 -33.97 -7.25
CA TYR A 468 -8.05 -35.04 -7.97
C TYR A 468 -6.97 -35.76 -7.14
N PRO A 469 -6.91 -37.10 -7.19
CA PRO A 469 -5.88 -37.85 -6.48
C PRO A 469 -4.45 -37.45 -6.89
N THR A 470 -3.54 -37.32 -5.93
CA THR A 470 -2.09 -37.12 -6.15
C THR A 470 -1.55 -37.88 -7.37
N GLY A 471 -0.86 -37.15 -8.26
CA GLY A 471 -0.26 -37.65 -9.50
C GLY A 471 -1.23 -37.66 -10.69
N THR A 472 -2.44 -37.11 -10.55
CA THR A 472 -3.35 -36.88 -11.68
C THR A 472 -2.79 -35.77 -12.56
N ASP A 473 -2.74 -36.04 -13.87
CA ASP A 473 -2.43 -35.07 -14.92
C ASP A 473 -3.63 -34.14 -15.11
N VAL A 474 -3.40 -32.82 -14.99
CA VAL A 474 -4.44 -31.78 -15.02
C VAL A 474 -4.31 -30.83 -16.21
N ASP A 475 -3.43 -31.15 -17.17
CA ASP A 475 -3.12 -30.29 -18.34
C ASP A 475 -4.37 -29.81 -19.08
N THR A 476 -5.38 -30.67 -19.23
CA THR A 476 -6.63 -30.38 -19.97
C THR A 476 -7.86 -30.93 -19.25
N ILE A 477 -7.86 -30.92 -17.91
CA ILE A 477 -8.97 -31.49 -17.13
C ILE A 477 -10.21 -30.59 -17.14
N ASN A 478 -9.97 -29.28 -17.05
CA ASN A 478 -10.92 -28.23 -17.39
C ASN A 478 -10.83 -27.98 -18.92
N PRO A 479 -11.96 -27.89 -19.67
CA PRO A 479 -11.95 -27.67 -21.11
C PRO A 479 -11.67 -26.22 -21.55
N GLU A 480 -11.72 -25.25 -20.63
CA GLU A 480 -11.58 -23.83 -20.91
C GLU A 480 -10.16 -23.31 -20.68
N VAL A 481 -9.33 -24.00 -19.87
CA VAL A 481 -7.91 -23.69 -19.65
C VAL A 481 -7.01 -24.90 -19.93
N THR A 482 -5.85 -24.66 -20.56
CA THR A 482 -4.76 -25.64 -20.66
C THR A 482 -3.62 -25.25 -19.73
N LEU A 483 -3.22 -26.16 -18.86
CA LEU A 483 -2.09 -25.97 -17.93
C LEU A 483 -0.82 -26.56 -18.52
N SER A 484 0.31 -25.87 -18.35
CA SER A 484 1.62 -26.41 -18.69
C SER A 484 2.74 -25.87 -17.78
N ALA A 485 3.71 -26.73 -17.48
CA ALA A 485 4.93 -26.33 -16.79
C ALA A 485 5.97 -25.82 -17.81
N ILE A 486 6.56 -24.64 -17.58
CA ILE A 486 7.53 -24.01 -18.49
C ILE A 486 8.81 -23.58 -17.78
N GLY A 487 9.90 -23.51 -18.53
CA GLY A 487 11.21 -23.06 -18.06
C GLY A 487 12.31 -24.09 -18.31
N THR A 488 13.52 -23.76 -17.88
CA THR A 488 14.77 -24.53 -18.06
C THR A 488 14.91 -25.69 -17.09
N GLY A 489 14.21 -25.65 -15.95
CA GLY A 489 14.19 -26.69 -14.92
C GLY A 489 13.00 -27.65 -15.03
N VAL A 490 12.41 -27.79 -16.22
CA VAL A 490 11.25 -28.64 -16.51
C VAL A 490 11.63 -29.65 -17.60
N ASP A 491 11.62 -30.94 -17.28
CA ASP A 491 11.93 -32.02 -18.24
C ASP A 491 10.70 -32.43 -19.06
N ASN A 492 9.49 -32.17 -18.54
CA ASN A 492 8.22 -32.44 -19.21
C ASN A 492 7.17 -31.39 -18.82
N HIS A 493 6.41 -30.89 -19.80
CA HIS A 493 5.50 -29.77 -19.65
C HIS A 493 4.19 -30.09 -18.90
N HIS A 494 3.99 -31.32 -18.40
CA HIS A 494 2.78 -31.69 -17.66
C HIS A 494 2.71 -31.03 -16.28
N VAL A 495 1.50 -30.66 -15.89
CA VAL A 495 1.10 -30.24 -14.55
C VAL A 495 0.32 -31.38 -13.90
N THR A 496 0.61 -31.65 -12.62
CA THR A 496 -0.03 -32.71 -11.84
C THR A 496 -0.45 -32.22 -10.48
N THR A 497 -1.36 -32.92 -9.80
CA THR A 497 -1.66 -32.66 -8.39
C THR A 497 -0.72 -33.42 -7.47
N GLY A 498 -0.50 -32.95 -6.25
CA GLY A 498 0.07 -33.79 -5.20
C GLY A 498 0.06 -33.14 -3.83
N ALA A 499 0.07 -33.97 -2.80
CA ALA A 499 -0.21 -33.53 -1.44
C ALA A 499 0.93 -32.69 -0.83
N GLU A 500 0.58 -31.56 -0.22
CA GLU A 500 1.46 -30.73 0.62
C GLU A 500 0.71 -30.28 1.88
N LEU A 501 1.41 -30.08 3.00
CA LEU A 501 0.77 -29.75 4.29
C LEU A 501 0.37 -28.27 4.43
N GLN A 502 0.80 -27.44 3.47
CA GLN A 502 0.62 -26.00 3.43
C GLN A 502 -0.35 -25.54 2.32
N ALA A 503 -1.06 -26.47 1.65
CA ALA A 503 -2.09 -26.15 0.65
C ALA A 503 -3.05 -25.05 1.15
N SER A 504 -3.48 -24.14 0.28
CA SER A 504 -4.37 -23.04 0.68
C SER A 504 -5.82 -23.51 0.85
N THR A 505 -6.15 -24.66 0.27
CA THR A 505 -7.45 -25.34 0.32
C THR A 505 -7.46 -26.53 1.30
N GLU A 506 -7.45 -27.79 0.85
CA GLU A 506 -7.47 -28.95 1.76
C GLU A 506 -6.09 -29.59 1.96
N TRP A 507 -5.49 -30.17 0.91
CA TRP A 507 -4.32 -31.05 0.99
C TRP A 507 -3.43 -31.11 -0.27
N HIS A 508 -3.85 -30.66 -1.45
CA HIS A 508 -3.09 -30.81 -2.70
C HIS A 508 -2.73 -29.46 -3.32
N VAL A 509 -1.62 -29.43 -4.08
CA VAL A 509 -1.18 -28.25 -4.86
C VAL A 509 -0.78 -28.65 -6.28
N PHE A 510 -0.54 -27.67 -7.16
CA PHE A 510 0.02 -27.90 -8.50
C PHE A 510 1.52 -28.28 -8.43
N ARG A 511 1.88 -29.30 -9.22
CA ARG A 511 3.23 -29.89 -9.31
C ARG A 511 3.69 -30.03 -10.76
N HIS A 512 5.00 -30.00 -10.98
CA HIS A 512 5.65 -30.24 -12.28
C HIS A 512 6.65 -31.39 -12.22
N TYR A 513 7.15 -31.84 -13.38
CA TYR A 513 8.18 -32.87 -13.49
C TYR A 513 9.58 -32.29 -13.78
N LEU A 514 10.46 -32.33 -12.78
CA LEU A 514 11.91 -32.08 -12.96
C LEU A 514 12.60 -33.23 -13.71
N THR A 515 12.07 -34.45 -13.62
CA THR A 515 12.47 -35.60 -14.45
C THR A 515 11.24 -36.46 -14.77
N PRO A 516 11.27 -37.36 -15.79
CA PRO A 516 10.13 -38.23 -16.14
C PRO A 516 9.62 -39.19 -15.04
N THR A 517 10.25 -39.19 -13.86
CA THR A 517 9.87 -40.03 -12.71
C THR A 517 9.82 -39.28 -11.37
N TRP A 518 10.06 -37.96 -11.35
CA TRP A 518 10.18 -37.20 -10.10
C TRP A 518 9.55 -35.82 -10.26
N SER A 519 8.54 -35.53 -9.44
CA SER A 519 7.77 -34.29 -9.46
C SER A 519 7.90 -33.48 -8.15
N PHE A 520 7.83 -32.16 -8.31
CA PHE A 520 8.08 -31.15 -7.28
C PHE A 520 6.91 -30.16 -7.25
N SER A 521 6.69 -29.53 -6.11
CA SER A 521 5.64 -28.54 -5.86
C SER A 521 6.17 -27.11 -5.97
N GLU A 522 7.49 -26.96 -5.91
CA GLU A 522 8.28 -25.73 -5.85
C GLU A 522 8.38 -25.04 -7.23
N TRP A 523 7.71 -23.90 -7.41
CA TRP A 523 7.74 -23.07 -8.63
C TRP A 523 8.68 -21.85 -8.45
N THR A 524 9.63 -21.62 -9.36
CA THR A 524 10.65 -20.55 -9.27
C THR A 524 10.56 -19.50 -10.38
N GLN A 525 11.05 -18.29 -10.09
CA GLN A 525 11.03 -17.09 -10.94
C GLN A 525 11.48 -17.25 -12.41
N GLN A 526 12.33 -18.23 -12.71
CA GLN A 526 12.92 -18.42 -14.05
C GLN A 526 12.75 -19.85 -14.58
N ASP A 527 13.19 -20.82 -13.78
CA ASP A 527 13.38 -22.21 -14.23
C ASP A 527 12.11 -23.07 -14.25
N ARG A 528 11.13 -22.80 -13.37
CA ARG A 528 9.99 -23.69 -13.12
C ARG A 528 8.73 -22.86 -12.89
N ARG A 529 7.93 -22.63 -13.93
CA ARG A 529 6.77 -21.70 -13.90
C ARG A 529 5.51 -22.37 -14.43
N LEU A 530 4.36 -22.06 -13.84
CA LEU A 530 3.05 -22.55 -14.29
C LEU A 530 2.52 -21.59 -15.36
N ARG A 531 2.17 -22.12 -16.53
CA ARG A 531 1.49 -21.38 -17.61
C ARG A 531 0.05 -21.87 -17.73
N MET A 532 -0.88 -20.93 -17.88
CA MET A 532 -2.33 -21.14 -17.99
C MET A 532 -2.79 -20.51 -19.30
N ASP A 533 -3.08 -21.30 -20.33
CA ASP A 533 -3.56 -20.84 -21.64
C ASP A 533 -5.09 -20.98 -21.73
N PHE A 534 -5.82 -19.88 -21.90
CA PHE A 534 -7.29 -19.90 -21.97
C PHE A 534 -7.78 -20.14 -23.40
N THR A 535 -8.80 -20.99 -23.56
CA THR A 535 -9.40 -21.34 -24.86
C THR A 535 -10.17 -20.16 -25.47
N SER A 536 -10.69 -19.27 -24.62
CA SER A 536 -11.16 -17.93 -24.97
C SER A 536 -10.61 -16.95 -23.93
N PRO A 537 -10.25 -15.71 -24.30
CA PRO A 537 -9.75 -14.75 -23.33
C PRO A 537 -10.72 -14.49 -22.17
N VAL A 538 -10.18 -14.38 -20.96
CA VAL A 538 -10.92 -14.14 -19.71
C VAL A 538 -10.74 -12.71 -19.23
N ALA A 539 -11.60 -12.28 -18.31
CA ALA A 539 -11.54 -10.94 -17.73
C ALA A 539 -10.89 -10.90 -16.34
N THR A 540 -11.01 -11.97 -15.56
CA THR A 540 -10.41 -12.10 -14.23
C THR A 540 -9.78 -13.48 -14.07
N LEU A 541 -8.67 -13.52 -13.32
CA LEU A 541 -7.93 -14.70 -12.91
C LEU A 541 -7.46 -14.50 -11.47
N SER A 542 -7.60 -15.54 -10.64
CA SER A 542 -6.92 -15.65 -9.35
C SER A 542 -6.23 -16.99 -9.17
N LEU A 543 -5.14 -16.99 -8.38
CA LEU A 543 -4.35 -18.16 -8.04
C LEU A 543 -3.68 -17.91 -6.69
N ASP A 544 -3.66 -18.90 -5.81
CA ASP A 544 -3.00 -18.78 -4.51
C ASP A 544 -1.50 -19.08 -4.65
N ALA A 545 -0.66 -18.19 -4.09
CA ALA A 545 0.76 -18.46 -3.86
C ALA A 545 0.98 -18.75 -2.38
N ILE A 546 1.76 -19.79 -2.09
CA ILE A 546 1.94 -20.36 -0.75
C ILE A 546 3.43 -20.44 -0.43
N SER A 547 3.81 -20.04 0.78
CA SER A 547 5.18 -20.14 1.28
C SER A 547 5.39 -21.35 2.19
N ASP A 548 6.55 -21.99 2.05
CA ASP A 548 7.04 -23.06 2.93
C ASP A 548 8.20 -22.56 3.83
N SER A 549 8.83 -21.45 3.46
CA SER A 549 9.99 -20.84 4.13
C SER A 549 9.65 -19.55 4.89
N SER A 550 10.63 -18.80 5.41
CA SER A 550 10.38 -17.63 6.28
C SER A 550 10.03 -16.33 5.54
N ALA A 551 10.34 -16.23 4.26
CA ALA A 551 10.08 -15.06 3.41
C ALA A 551 10.14 -15.48 1.95
N GLU A 552 8.99 -15.64 1.30
CA GLU A 552 8.87 -16.05 -0.10
C GLU A 552 7.85 -15.18 -0.83
N TYR A 553 8.00 -15.04 -2.15
CA TYR A 553 7.20 -14.12 -2.94
C TYR A 553 6.56 -14.84 -4.13
N GLY A 554 5.23 -14.72 -4.25
CA GLY A 554 4.50 -15.13 -5.44
C GLY A 554 4.59 -14.07 -6.55
N ARG A 555 4.44 -14.53 -7.79
CA ARG A 555 4.27 -13.70 -8.99
C ARG A 555 3.18 -14.27 -9.88
N LEU A 556 2.30 -13.41 -10.35
CA LEU A 556 1.35 -13.68 -11.44
C LEU A 556 1.53 -12.60 -12.53
N GLU A 557 1.62 -13.02 -13.79
CA GLU A 557 1.74 -12.14 -14.96
C GLU A 557 0.69 -12.56 -16.01
N ILE A 558 -0.12 -11.62 -16.50
CA ILE A 558 -1.18 -11.86 -17.51
C ILE A 558 -0.82 -11.26 -18.86
N PHE A 559 -1.22 -11.91 -19.95
CA PHE A 559 -0.80 -11.56 -21.31
C PHE A 559 -1.94 -11.64 -22.34
N ASP A 560 -1.82 -10.85 -23.41
CA ASP A 560 -2.71 -10.92 -24.56
C ASP A 560 -2.28 -11.98 -25.60
N ASN A 561 -3.07 -12.12 -26.67
CA ASN A 561 -2.78 -13.03 -27.78
C ASN A 561 -1.55 -12.63 -28.65
N ASN A 562 -0.87 -11.52 -28.32
CA ASN A 562 0.32 -11.03 -29.01
C ASN A 562 1.57 -11.04 -28.10
N ASP A 563 1.51 -11.75 -26.96
CA ASP A 563 2.53 -11.81 -25.91
C ASP A 563 2.83 -10.46 -25.22
N ASN A 564 1.92 -9.48 -25.29
CA ASN A 564 2.02 -8.23 -24.53
C ASN A 564 1.66 -8.49 -23.06
N LEU A 565 2.50 -8.01 -22.13
CA LEU A 565 2.17 -7.99 -20.69
C LEU A 565 1.01 -7.03 -20.45
N LEU A 566 -0.09 -7.53 -19.87
CA LEU A 566 -1.31 -6.78 -19.59
C LEU A 566 -1.44 -6.36 -18.11
N GLY A 567 -0.68 -6.98 -17.21
CA GLY A 567 -0.77 -6.79 -15.78
C GLY A 567 0.11 -7.78 -15.02
N ARG A 568 0.44 -7.42 -13.78
CA ARG A 568 1.38 -8.14 -12.92
C ARG A 568 0.93 -8.00 -11.47
N TYR A 569 1.09 -9.08 -10.72
CA TYR A 569 0.89 -9.13 -9.28
C TYR A 569 2.13 -9.76 -8.63
N THR A 570 2.54 -9.23 -7.47
CA THR A 570 3.48 -9.89 -6.56
C THR A 570 2.94 -9.79 -5.16
N THR A 571 3.02 -10.89 -4.43
CA THR A 571 2.58 -10.96 -3.04
C THR A 571 3.49 -10.14 -2.14
N ASP A 572 3.00 -9.82 -0.94
CA ASP A 572 3.91 -9.46 0.16
C ASP A 572 4.83 -10.65 0.52
N ALA A 573 5.79 -10.41 1.42
CA ALA A 573 6.69 -11.46 1.90
C ALA A 573 5.93 -12.50 2.73
N LEU A 574 5.68 -13.68 2.15
CA LEU A 574 4.93 -14.76 2.75
C LEU A 574 5.79 -15.56 3.75
N SER A 575 5.23 -15.84 4.92
CA SER A 575 5.80 -16.71 5.94
C SER A 575 5.33 -18.16 5.78
N SER A 576 6.08 -19.11 6.34
CA SER A 576 5.83 -20.56 6.21
C SER A 576 4.40 -20.94 6.64
N GLY A 577 3.65 -21.56 5.72
CA GLY A 577 2.24 -21.91 5.90
C GLY A 577 1.25 -20.75 5.78
N THR A 578 1.69 -19.59 5.27
CA THR A 578 0.81 -18.49 4.84
C THR A 578 0.74 -18.45 3.32
N TRP A 579 -0.36 -17.91 2.81
CA TRP A 579 -0.65 -17.81 1.38
C TRP A 579 -1.37 -16.50 1.08
N GLU A 580 -1.37 -16.13 -0.19
CA GLU A 580 -2.03 -14.93 -0.69
C GLU A 580 -2.63 -15.20 -2.08
N THR A 581 -3.89 -14.79 -2.26
CA THR A 581 -4.62 -14.95 -3.53
C THR A 581 -4.25 -13.85 -4.51
N MET A 582 -3.29 -14.14 -5.40
CA MET A 582 -2.90 -13.22 -6.46
C MET A 582 -4.05 -13.08 -7.45
N THR A 583 -4.65 -11.90 -7.56
CA THR A 583 -5.81 -11.64 -8.43
C THR A 583 -5.51 -10.54 -9.44
N LEU A 584 -5.82 -10.78 -10.71
CA LEU A 584 -5.67 -9.80 -11.80
C LEU A 584 -6.93 -9.77 -12.67
N SER A 585 -7.42 -8.56 -12.94
CA SER A 585 -8.68 -8.32 -13.66
C SER A 585 -8.54 -7.21 -14.71
N ARG A 586 -9.31 -7.31 -15.81
CA ARG A 586 -9.29 -6.37 -16.94
C ARG A 586 -10.67 -6.19 -17.57
N ASP A 587 -11.13 -4.94 -17.66
CA ASP A 587 -12.41 -4.57 -18.28
C ASP A 587 -12.52 -4.98 -19.76
N GLN A 588 -11.39 -5.17 -20.44
CA GLN A 588 -11.35 -5.55 -21.86
C GLN A 588 -11.62 -7.04 -22.09
N GLY A 589 -11.55 -7.89 -21.06
CA GLY A 589 -11.69 -9.34 -21.21
C GLY A 589 -10.64 -9.97 -22.13
N ASP A 590 -9.41 -9.45 -22.11
CA ASP A 590 -8.36 -9.73 -23.10
C ASP A 590 -7.22 -10.64 -22.58
N ILE A 591 -7.35 -11.22 -21.38
CA ILE A 591 -6.37 -12.15 -20.79
C ILE A 591 -6.39 -13.47 -21.57
N ALA A 592 -5.43 -13.67 -22.47
CA ALA A 592 -5.31 -14.86 -23.29
C ALA A 592 -4.56 -16.00 -22.59
N TYR A 593 -3.51 -15.65 -21.84
CA TYR A 593 -2.79 -16.58 -20.98
C TYR A 593 -2.19 -15.89 -19.77
N ALA A 594 -1.79 -16.68 -18.78
CA ALA A 594 -1.08 -16.21 -17.59
C ALA A 594 0.14 -17.08 -17.27
N ILE A 595 1.08 -16.54 -16.51
CA ILE A 595 2.25 -17.23 -15.97
C ILE A 595 2.35 -16.94 -14.47
N ALA A 596 2.48 -17.99 -13.66
CA ALA A 596 2.68 -17.90 -12.22
C ALA A 596 3.98 -18.59 -11.77
N SER A 597 4.65 -18.05 -10.75
CA SER A 597 5.90 -18.58 -10.21
C SER A 597 6.26 -17.97 -8.84
N GLY A 598 7.30 -18.50 -8.19
CA GLY A 598 8.02 -17.75 -7.16
C GLY A 598 8.76 -16.53 -7.73
N HIS A 599 9.34 -15.71 -6.85
CA HIS A 599 9.92 -14.40 -7.17
C HIS A 599 11.03 -14.03 -6.17
N GLY A 600 11.86 -13.02 -6.46
CA GLY A 600 12.93 -12.61 -5.54
C GLY A 600 14.01 -13.67 -5.30
N ASN A 601 14.24 -14.57 -6.27
CA ASN A 601 15.02 -15.81 -6.13
C ASN A 601 14.46 -16.86 -5.13
N THR A 602 13.20 -16.75 -4.71
CA THR A 602 12.51 -17.79 -3.91
C THR A 602 11.70 -18.75 -4.80
N ASP A 603 11.14 -19.80 -4.19
CA ASP A 603 10.02 -20.54 -4.75
C ASP A 603 8.73 -20.34 -3.93
N VAL A 604 7.63 -20.90 -4.43
CA VAL A 604 6.31 -20.99 -3.79
C VAL A 604 5.64 -22.29 -4.25
N PHE A 605 4.64 -22.76 -3.50
CA PHE A 605 3.62 -23.65 -4.05
C PHE A 605 2.50 -22.81 -4.70
N LEU A 606 1.80 -23.39 -5.67
CA LEU A 606 0.71 -22.74 -6.39
C LEU A 606 -0.55 -23.61 -6.32
N ASP A 607 -1.70 -22.99 -6.10
CA ASP A 607 -2.94 -23.69 -5.73
C ASP A 607 -4.20 -22.90 -6.13
N ASN A 608 -5.38 -23.53 -6.08
CA ASN A 608 -6.70 -22.88 -6.17
C ASN A 608 -6.87 -21.93 -7.38
N LEU A 609 -6.70 -22.46 -8.60
CA LEU A 609 -6.85 -21.69 -9.84
C LEU A 609 -8.33 -21.40 -10.11
N ARG A 610 -8.70 -20.11 -10.17
CA ARG A 610 -10.05 -19.65 -10.53
C ARG A 610 -9.99 -18.56 -11.61
N PHE A 611 -10.89 -18.57 -12.58
CA PHE A 611 -10.97 -17.59 -13.65
C PHE A 611 -12.42 -17.38 -14.09
N GLY A 612 -12.70 -16.24 -14.72
CA GLY A 612 -14.06 -15.81 -15.04
C GLY A 612 -14.58 -14.77 -14.05
N ALA A 613 -15.87 -14.45 -14.13
CA ALA A 613 -16.46 -13.32 -13.40
C ALA A 613 -17.25 -13.79 -12.19
N ALA A 614 -17.08 -13.12 -11.04
CA ALA A 614 -17.88 -13.37 -9.86
C ALA A 614 -19.37 -13.09 -10.15
N SER A 615 -20.23 -14.05 -9.85
CA SER A 615 -21.68 -13.95 -10.07
C SER A 615 -22.47 -13.53 -8.81
N THR A 616 -21.81 -13.39 -7.67
CA THR A 616 -22.43 -12.98 -6.40
C THR A 616 -21.55 -11.99 -5.66
N THR A 617 -22.17 -11.09 -4.89
CA THR A 617 -21.50 -10.03 -4.12
C THR A 617 -22.37 -9.61 -2.93
N THR A 618 -21.84 -8.77 -2.05
CA THR A 618 -22.57 -8.12 -0.95
C THR A 618 -22.42 -6.61 -1.04
N THR A 619 -23.44 -5.86 -0.61
CA THR A 619 -23.35 -4.39 -0.56
C THR A 619 -22.37 -3.88 0.49
N ASP A 620 -21.70 -2.77 0.19
CA ASP A 620 -20.85 -2.01 1.12
C ASP A 620 -21.68 -1.13 2.09
N ASP A 621 -21.00 -0.38 2.96
CA ASP A 621 -21.62 0.50 3.97
C ASP A 621 -22.49 1.62 3.36
N ALA A 622 -22.20 2.04 2.12
CA ALA A 622 -23.01 2.99 1.35
C ALA A 622 -24.10 2.30 0.50
N GLY A 623 -24.31 0.98 0.67
CA GLY A 623 -25.25 0.16 -0.07
C GLY A 623 -24.86 -0.13 -1.51
N ALA A 624 -23.65 0.23 -1.95
CA ALA A 624 -23.17 -0.02 -3.29
C ALA A 624 -22.82 -1.50 -3.47
N TYR A 625 -23.10 -2.05 -4.66
CA TYR A 625 -22.63 -3.37 -5.04
C TYR A 625 -22.05 -3.37 -6.46
N HIS A 626 -21.11 -4.28 -6.66
CA HIS A 626 -20.42 -4.47 -7.92
C HIS A 626 -20.32 -5.96 -8.24
N LEU A 627 -20.72 -6.33 -9.45
CA LEU A 627 -20.54 -7.64 -10.07
C LEU A 627 -19.70 -7.39 -11.33
N PRO A 628 -18.37 -7.24 -11.14
CA PRO A 628 -17.52 -6.65 -12.16
C PRO A 628 -17.16 -7.68 -13.24
N TYR A 629 -16.63 -7.20 -14.37
CA TYR A 629 -16.01 -8.03 -15.42
C TYR A 629 -16.94 -9.08 -16.09
N LEU A 630 -18.27 -8.97 -15.88
CA LEU A 630 -19.26 -9.83 -16.52
C LEU A 630 -19.15 -9.77 -18.05
N PRO A 631 -19.11 -10.92 -18.75
CA PRO A 631 -19.13 -10.95 -20.22
C PRO A 631 -20.34 -10.22 -20.82
N ALA A 632 -20.27 -9.85 -22.10
CA ALA A 632 -21.41 -9.23 -22.77
C ALA A 632 -22.55 -10.25 -22.95
N GLY A 633 -23.72 -9.95 -22.37
CA GLY A 633 -24.84 -10.89 -22.32
C GLY A 633 -26.10 -10.38 -21.62
N ASP A 634 -27.11 -11.25 -21.63
CA ASP A 634 -28.43 -11.04 -21.07
C ASP A 634 -28.48 -11.72 -19.69
N TYR A 635 -28.59 -10.92 -18.63
CA TYR A 635 -28.56 -11.41 -17.25
C TYR A 635 -29.81 -11.02 -16.48
N THR A 636 -30.08 -11.73 -15.39
CA THR A 636 -31.07 -11.33 -14.39
C THR A 636 -30.35 -11.11 -13.07
N VAL A 637 -30.52 -9.95 -12.47
CA VAL A 637 -29.92 -9.59 -11.18
C VAL A 637 -30.97 -9.78 -10.09
N GLN A 638 -30.65 -10.55 -9.08
CA GLN A 638 -31.49 -10.82 -7.92
C GLN A 638 -30.84 -10.24 -6.66
N VAL A 639 -31.63 -9.56 -5.85
CA VAL A 639 -31.25 -9.20 -4.47
C VAL A 639 -32.01 -10.09 -3.49
N THR A 640 -31.32 -10.57 -2.47
CA THR A 640 -31.94 -11.32 -1.37
C THR A 640 -32.25 -10.36 -0.21
N PRO A 641 -33.53 -10.17 0.18
CA PRO A 641 -33.86 -9.27 1.26
C PRO A 641 -33.40 -9.79 2.63
N GLU A 642 -32.77 -8.91 3.40
CA GLU A 642 -32.38 -9.22 4.77
C GLU A 642 -33.59 -9.36 5.71
N ASN A 643 -33.36 -10.03 6.84
CA ASN A 643 -34.40 -10.29 7.83
C ASN A 643 -34.88 -8.99 8.48
N GLY A 644 -36.19 -8.71 8.36
CA GLY A 644 -36.78 -7.47 8.84
C GLY A 644 -37.00 -6.42 7.73
N PHE A 645 -36.71 -6.74 6.47
CA PHE A 645 -36.99 -5.88 5.33
C PHE A 645 -37.93 -6.51 4.30
N VAL A 646 -38.59 -5.65 3.52
CA VAL A 646 -39.39 -6.00 2.34
C VAL A 646 -38.93 -5.18 1.15
N MET A 647 -38.83 -5.83 -0.01
CA MET A 647 -38.54 -5.17 -1.27
C MET A 647 -39.71 -4.27 -1.69
N THR A 648 -39.43 -3.02 -2.04
CA THR A 648 -40.41 -2.09 -2.61
C THR A 648 -40.28 -2.01 -4.14
N THR A 649 -39.06 -2.13 -4.67
CA THR A 649 -38.81 -2.40 -6.08
C THR A 649 -38.87 -3.93 -6.36
N PRO A 650 -38.89 -4.38 -7.62
CA PRO A 650 -38.76 -5.81 -7.92
C PRO A 650 -37.43 -6.37 -7.40
N ALA A 651 -37.50 -7.44 -6.59
CA ALA A 651 -36.34 -8.19 -6.08
C ALA A 651 -35.46 -8.84 -7.18
N THR A 652 -35.84 -8.69 -8.44
CA THR A 652 -35.27 -9.37 -9.60
C THR A 652 -35.49 -8.49 -10.82
N GLN A 653 -34.41 -8.12 -11.51
CA GLN A 653 -34.42 -7.16 -12.63
C GLN A 653 -33.58 -7.69 -13.80
N GLU A 654 -34.11 -7.62 -15.02
CA GLU A 654 -33.39 -8.02 -16.25
C GLU A 654 -32.39 -6.94 -16.67
N VAL A 655 -31.21 -7.34 -17.15
CA VAL A 655 -30.14 -6.43 -17.56
C VAL A 655 -29.40 -6.94 -18.79
N GLN A 656 -28.87 -5.99 -19.56
CA GLN A 656 -28.13 -6.23 -20.81
C GLN A 656 -26.73 -5.64 -20.66
N VAL A 657 -25.73 -6.50 -20.43
CA VAL A 657 -24.33 -6.09 -20.41
C VAL A 657 -23.85 -6.04 -21.86
N VAL A 658 -23.74 -4.84 -22.43
CA VAL A 658 -23.41 -4.68 -23.87
C VAL A 658 -21.99 -4.17 -24.15
N SER A 659 -21.36 -3.44 -23.22
CA SER A 659 -19.94 -3.11 -23.35
C SER A 659 -19.24 -2.59 -22.08
N PHE A 660 -19.83 -1.70 -21.26
CA PHE A 660 -19.05 -1.07 -20.17
C PHE A 660 -19.70 -0.84 -18.81
N GLN A 661 -21.03 -0.80 -18.68
CA GLN A 661 -21.70 -0.79 -17.37
C GLN A 661 -23.20 -1.00 -17.55
N ALA A 662 -23.85 -1.65 -16.58
CA ALA A 662 -25.26 -1.46 -16.32
C ALA A 662 -25.47 -1.12 -14.84
N ASN A 663 -26.31 -0.12 -14.56
CA ASN A 663 -26.67 0.28 -13.21
C ASN A 663 -28.09 -0.21 -12.90
N ILE A 664 -28.28 -0.93 -11.78
CA ILE A 664 -29.57 -1.38 -11.28
C ILE A 664 -29.65 -1.09 -9.79
N ASP A 665 -30.58 -0.22 -9.41
CA ASP A 665 -30.89 0.01 -8.00
C ASP A 665 -32.05 -0.86 -7.51
N PHE A 666 -31.97 -1.25 -6.25
CA PHE A 666 -32.99 -1.96 -5.51
C PHE A 666 -33.46 -1.12 -4.32
N GLY A 667 -34.78 -0.96 -4.17
CA GLY A 667 -35.38 -0.26 -3.04
C GLY A 667 -35.96 -1.25 -2.06
N ALA A 668 -35.66 -1.07 -0.78
CA ALA A 668 -36.24 -1.84 0.30
C ALA A 668 -36.69 -0.93 1.45
N ALA A 669 -37.68 -1.40 2.20
CA ALA A 669 -38.18 -0.74 3.39
C ALA A 669 -38.36 -1.76 4.52
N ILE A 670 -38.39 -1.27 5.76
CA ILE A 670 -38.50 -2.14 6.95
C ILE A 670 -39.87 -2.85 6.95
N ASP A 671 -39.88 -4.16 7.21
CA ASP A 671 -41.08 -5.00 7.24
C ASP A 671 -42.08 -4.52 8.32
N GLY A 672 -43.37 -4.61 7.98
CA GLY A 672 -44.47 -4.07 8.77
C GLY A 672 -45.15 -2.86 8.12
N PRO A 673 -46.30 -2.42 8.67
CA PRO A 673 -46.96 -1.20 8.22
C PRO A 673 -46.06 0.02 8.51
N ALA A 674 -46.14 1.04 7.67
CA ALA A 674 -45.51 2.32 7.97
C ALA A 674 -46.06 2.89 9.29
N THR A 675 -45.19 3.12 10.27
CA THR A 675 -45.55 3.71 11.58
C THR A 675 -44.64 4.87 11.92
N TRP A 676 -45.01 5.69 12.91
CA TRP A 676 -44.17 6.78 13.40
C TRP A 676 -43.04 6.33 14.34
N THR A 677 -43.01 5.06 14.72
CA THR A 677 -41.95 4.40 15.48
C THR A 677 -41.02 3.69 14.52
N ASN A 678 -39.70 3.81 14.71
CA ASN A 678 -38.74 3.03 13.93
C ASN A 678 -38.89 1.53 14.28
N PRO A 679 -39.16 0.63 13.30
CA PRO A 679 -39.38 -0.79 13.57
C PRO A 679 -38.10 -1.62 13.79
N ILE A 680 -36.92 -1.11 13.40
CA ILE A 680 -35.62 -1.74 13.71
C ILE A 680 -35.21 -1.35 15.13
N ASN A 681 -35.06 -0.05 15.37
CA ASN A 681 -34.66 0.50 16.66
C ASN A 681 -35.47 1.76 16.95
N GLN A 682 -36.47 1.65 17.82
CA GLN A 682 -37.44 2.73 18.09
C GLN A 682 -36.82 4.07 18.50
N PHE A 683 -35.58 4.12 19.00
CA PHE A 683 -34.91 5.34 19.45
C PHE A 683 -34.02 6.02 18.39
N ASP A 684 -33.71 5.32 17.30
CA ASP A 684 -33.06 5.86 16.11
C ASP A 684 -34.16 6.53 15.26
N VAL A 685 -34.16 7.87 15.25
CA VAL A 685 -35.24 8.72 14.73
C VAL A 685 -35.02 9.09 13.27
N ASP A 686 -33.78 9.30 12.83
CA ASP A 686 -33.48 9.50 11.41
C ASP A 686 -33.14 8.20 10.65
N ASN A 687 -33.04 7.07 11.36
CA ASN A 687 -32.73 5.74 10.84
C ASN A 687 -31.32 5.67 10.23
N ASN A 688 -30.34 6.24 10.95
CA ASN A 688 -28.92 6.20 10.58
C ASN A 688 -28.17 4.95 11.11
N GLY A 689 -28.80 4.16 11.98
CA GLY A 689 -28.25 2.93 12.58
C GLY A 689 -27.73 3.09 14.01
N GLU A 690 -27.48 4.33 14.47
CA GLU A 690 -27.05 4.67 15.82
C GLU A 690 -28.20 5.27 16.65
N VAL A 691 -28.01 5.38 17.98
CA VAL A 691 -28.94 6.12 18.85
C VAL A 691 -28.16 7.22 19.56
N GLU A 692 -28.40 8.46 19.16
CA GLU A 692 -27.61 9.60 19.61
C GLU A 692 -28.44 10.83 19.99
N LEU A 693 -27.75 11.88 20.45
CA LEU A 693 -28.42 13.11 20.91
C LEU A 693 -29.11 13.86 19.76
N GLN A 694 -28.75 13.57 18.51
CA GLN A 694 -29.37 14.13 17.32
C GLN A 694 -30.82 13.66 17.15
N ASP A 695 -31.11 12.38 17.43
CA ASP A 695 -32.48 11.83 17.40
C ASP A 695 -33.43 12.59 18.33
N ALA A 696 -32.97 12.83 19.56
CA ALA A 696 -33.69 13.64 20.52
C ALA A 696 -33.84 15.10 20.05
N LEU A 697 -32.83 15.65 19.38
CA LEU A 697 -32.84 17.02 18.85
C LEU A 697 -33.82 17.19 17.68
N LEU A 698 -33.95 16.21 16.79
CA LEU A 698 -34.92 16.18 15.70
C LEU A 698 -36.36 16.28 16.26
N LEU A 699 -36.68 15.49 17.29
CA LEU A 699 -37.98 15.55 17.96
C LEU A 699 -38.20 16.90 18.66
N ILE A 700 -37.21 17.42 19.40
CA ILE A 700 -37.28 18.72 20.07
C ILE A 700 -37.53 19.85 19.06
N ASN A 701 -36.84 19.84 17.92
CA ASN A 701 -37.02 20.82 16.85
C ASN A 701 -38.40 20.70 16.19
N ASN A 702 -38.91 19.48 15.99
CA ASN A 702 -40.26 19.26 15.46
C ASN A 702 -41.34 19.78 16.44
N ILE A 703 -41.20 19.52 17.74
CA ILE A 703 -42.08 20.02 18.80
C ILE A 703 -41.98 21.54 18.92
N HIS A 704 -40.80 22.14 18.76
CA HIS A 704 -40.62 23.60 18.78
C HIS A 704 -41.40 24.28 17.64
N ASN A 705 -41.32 23.72 16.43
CA ASN A 705 -41.91 24.31 15.22
C ASN A 705 -43.42 24.06 15.10
N PHE A 706 -43.92 22.90 15.54
CA PHE A 706 -45.31 22.47 15.29
C PHE A 706 -46.12 22.18 16.55
N GLY A 707 -45.49 22.16 17.73
CA GLY A 707 -46.11 21.76 18.99
C GLY A 707 -46.26 20.24 19.14
N GLU A 708 -46.50 19.81 20.38
CA GLU A 708 -46.94 18.44 20.68
C GLU A 708 -48.31 18.19 20.03
N ARG A 709 -48.49 17.02 19.42
CA ARG A 709 -49.71 16.67 18.67
C ARG A 709 -49.87 15.17 18.50
N GLU A 710 -51.12 14.73 18.40
CA GLU A 710 -51.46 13.42 17.83
C GLU A 710 -50.90 13.34 16.41
N LEU A 711 -50.27 12.22 16.08
CA LEU A 711 -49.71 11.99 14.76
C LEU A 711 -50.80 11.40 13.83
N PRO A 712 -50.84 11.80 12.54
CA PRO A 712 -51.84 11.28 11.63
C PRO A 712 -51.59 9.79 11.32
N ILE A 713 -52.64 9.03 11.02
CA ILE A 713 -52.46 7.68 10.48
C ILE A 713 -51.64 7.79 9.19
N VAL A 714 -50.49 7.09 9.16
CA VAL A 714 -49.55 7.13 8.05
C VAL A 714 -50.29 6.76 6.76
N GLN A 715 -50.21 7.65 5.76
CA GLN A 715 -50.87 7.49 4.47
C GLN A 715 -49.89 6.85 3.48
N PRO A 716 -50.36 6.12 2.46
CA PRO A 716 -49.51 5.76 1.32
C PRO A 716 -48.92 7.03 0.67
N GLY A 717 -47.61 7.06 0.45
CA GLY A 717 -46.89 8.21 -0.15
C GLY A 717 -46.51 9.33 0.82
N PHE A 718 -46.46 9.07 2.14
CA PHE A 718 -45.64 9.83 3.08
C PHE A 718 -45.36 8.98 4.32
N VAL A 719 -44.10 8.59 4.50
CA VAL A 719 -43.63 7.67 5.55
C VAL A 719 -42.34 8.27 6.18
N PRO A 720 -42.13 8.13 7.51
CA PRO A 720 -40.88 8.54 8.17
C PRO A 720 -39.65 7.74 7.67
N PRO A 721 -38.42 8.24 7.85
CA PRO A 721 -37.95 9.22 8.84
C PRO A 721 -38.34 10.69 8.56
N PRO A 722 -38.29 11.57 9.58
CA PRO A 722 -37.98 11.27 10.97
C PRO A 722 -39.11 10.51 11.68
N PHE A 723 -38.77 9.46 12.42
CA PHE A 723 -39.70 8.65 13.23
C PHE A 723 -40.14 9.43 14.48
N LEU A 724 -41.29 10.10 14.38
CA LEU A 724 -41.76 11.06 15.37
C LEU A 724 -42.34 10.47 16.67
N ASP A 725 -42.40 9.15 16.80
CA ASP A 725 -43.05 8.41 17.90
C ASP A 725 -42.19 7.22 18.39
N PRO A 726 -41.00 7.48 18.99
CA PRO A 726 -40.16 6.43 19.57
C PRO A 726 -40.80 5.70 20.77
N THR A 727 -41.88 6.23 21.36
CA THR A 727 -42.58 5.57 22.47
C THR A 727 -43.79 4.71 22.04
N GLY A 728 -44.24 4.87 20.79
CA GLY A 728 -45.36 4.13 20.20
C GLY A 728 -46.74 4.51 20.77
N ASP A 729 -46.89 5.70 21.34
CA ASP A 729 -48.12 6.14 22.00
C ASP A 729 -49.11 6.90 21.08
N GLY A 730 -48.72 7.14 19.83
CA GLY A 730 -49.53 7.73 18.75
C GLY A 730 -49.35 9.25 18.58
N ARG A 731 -48.42 9.87 19.30
CA ARG A 731 -48.25 11.34 19.34
C ARG A 731 -46.78 11.71 19.48
N ILE A 732 -46.44 12.93 19.07
CA ILE A 732 -45.12 13.52 19.33
C ILE A 732 -45.19 14.44 20.55
N SER A 733 -44.28 14.24 21.49
CA SER A 733 -44.20 14.95 22.77
C SER A 733 -42.78 15.06 23.32
N LEU A 734 -42.56 15.86 24.36
CA LEU A 734 -41.26 15.88 25.04
C LEU A 734 -40.92 14.57 25.78
N GLN A 735 -41.88 13.64 25.94
CA GLN A 735 -41.62 12.33 26.51
C GLN A 735 -40.81 11.44 25.56
N ASP A 736 -40.95 11.66 24.26
CA ASP A 736 -40.30 10.92 23.18
C ASP A 736 -38.80 11.25 23.10
N ALA A 737 -38.47 12.54 23.02
CA ALA A 737 -37.09 13.01 23.12
C ALA A 737 -36.42 12.61 24.46
N LEU A 738 -37.20 12.57 25.55
CA LEU A 738 -36.68 12.11 26.85
C LEU A 738 -36.44 10.59 26.89
N ALA A 739 -37.20 9.79 26.13
CA ALA A 739 -37.00 8.34 26.06
C ALA A 739 -35.63 8.02 25.43
N ILE A 740 -35.29 8.68 24.33
CA ILE A 740 -33.99 8.58 23.65
C ILE A 740 -32.84 8.99 24.58
N VAL A 741 -32.94 10.17 25.23
CA VAL A 741 -31.90 10.64 26.17
C VAL A 741 -31.70 9.68 27.35
N ASN A 742 -32.78 9.04 27.82
CA ASN A 742 -32.68 8.01 28.85
C ASN A 742 -32.03 6.72 28.32
N ASP A 743 -32.32 6.32 27.08
CA ASP A 743 -31.69 5.14 26.47
C ASP A 743 -30.17 5.33 26.37
N ILE A 744 -29.72 6.41 25.72
CA ILE A 744 -28.30 6.80 25.63
C ILE A 744 -27.62 6.80 27.00
N HIS A 745 -28.30 7.33 28.03
CA HIS A 745 -27.76 7.37 29.39
C HIS A 745 -27.63 5.97 30.03
N ASN A 746 -28.54 5.05 29.74
CA ASN A 746 -28.53 3.67 30.25
C ASN A 746 -27.60 2.76 29.43
N SER A 747 -27.37 3.09 28.16
CA SER A 747 -26.57 2.33 27.20
C SER A 747 -25.05 2.57 27.34
N GLN A 748 -24.62 3.59 28.09
CA GLN A 748 -23.20 3.78 28.41
C GLN A 748 -22.67 2.72 29.40
N PRO A 749 -21.52 2.08 29.12
CA PRO A 749 -20.91 1.13 30.04
C PRO A 749 -20.45 1.84 31.32
N SER A 750 -20.95 1.35 32.46
CA SER A 750 -20.69 1.95 33.77
C SER A 750 -19.22 1.83 34.19
N GLY A 751 -18.47 2.91 34.01
CA GLY A 751 -17.19 3.13 34.67
C GLY A 751 -17.31 3.07 36.21
N PRO A 752 -16.23 2.73 36.93
CA PRO A 752 -16.32 2.37 38.35
C PRO A 752 -16.80 3.53 39.23
N GLY A 753 -17.77 3.23 40.09
CA GLY A 753 -18.62 4.23 40.74
C GLY A 753 -17.92 5.21 41.69
N GLU A 754 -18.27 6.50 41.54
CA GLU A 754 -18.14 7.52 42.58
C GLU A 754 -19.14 7.22 43.71
N GLY A 755 -18.66 7.08 44.95
CA GLY A 755 -19.46 6.58 46.06
C GLY A 755 -20.34 7.63 46.75
N GLU A 756 -21.65 7.38 46.83
CA GLU A 756 -22.58 8.15 47.67
C GLU A 756 -22.64 7.62 49.12
N LEU A 757 -22.82 8.54 50.06
CA LEU A 757 -22.70 8.31 51.51
C LEU A 757 -23.90 7.59 52.13
N LEU A 758 -23.61 6.58 52.94
CA LEU A 758 -24.57 5.87 53.78
C LEU A 758 -25.32 6.83 54.74
N VAL A 759 -26.63 6.99 54.52
CA VAL A 759 -27.59 7.43 55.54
C VAL A 759 -28.69 6.37 55.67
N GLY A 760 -28.50 5.43 56.58
CA GLY A 760 -29.42 4.30 56.77
C GLY A 760 -30.70 4.66 57.54
N PRO A 761 -31.84 4.01 57.25
CA PRO A 761 -33.03 4.03 58.10
C PRO A 761 -32.98 2.94 59.19
N ALA A 762 -33.78 3.11 60.24
CA ALA A 762 -33.82 2.24 61.42
C ALA A 762 -34.65 0.95 61.21
N ALA A 763 -34.43 -0.04 62.09
CA ALA A 763 -35.01 -1.38 62.03
C ALA A 763 -36.34 -1.54 62.79
N ASP A 764 -37.25 -2.36 62.23
CA ASP A 764 -38.16 -3.36 62.84
C ASP A 764 -39.16 -3.82 61.75
N SER A 765 -39.75 -5.02 61.68
CA SER A 765 -39.66 -6.28 62.46
C SER A 765 -40.50 -7.37 61.75
N ASP A 766 -40.14 -8.66 61.88
CA ASP A 766 -40.91 -9.89 61.47
C ASP A 766 -41.34 -10.03 59.97
N GLY A 767 -41.43 -11.23 59.36
CA GLY A 767 -41.04 -12.58 59.80
C GLY A 767 -41.76 -13.71 59.04
N THR A 768 -41.04 -14.77 58.61
CA THR A 768 -41.52 -16.13 58.22
C THR A 768 -42.44 -16.29 56.97
N ALA A 769 -42.52 -17.42 56.23
CA ALA A 769 -41.65 -18.59 56.02
C ALA A 769 -42.23 -19.56 54.92
N GLN A 770 -41.35 -20.19 54.11
CA GLN A 770 -41.50 -21.51 53.40
C GLN A 770 -42.67 -21.67 52.36
N THR A 771 -42.73 -22.66 51.43
CA THR A 771 -42.10 -23.99 51.23
C THR A 771 -41.86 -24.36 49.74
N GLU A 772 -40.83 -25.18 49.45
CA GLU A 772 -40.59 -25.95 48.20
C GLU A 772 -41.43 -27.28 48.16
N PRO A 773 -41.06 -28.42 47.48
CA PRO A 773 -40.17 -28.74 46.33
C PRO A 773 -40.76 -29.76 45.30
N THR A 774 -39.99 -30.17 44.26
CA THR A 774 -39.62 -31.59 43.96
C THR A 774 -38.64 -31.73 42.76
N VAL A 775 -37.62 -32.59 42.90
CA VAL A 775 -36.66 -33.11 41.87
C VAL A 775 -36.99 -34.60 41.56
N PRO A 776 -36.47 -35.29 40.51
CA PRO A 776 -35.09 -35.89 40.46
C PRO A 776 -34.35 -35.69 39.09
N ASP A 777 -33.04 -35.42 39.05
CA ASP A 777 -31.85 -36.34 39.01
C ASP A 777 -31.64 -37.09 37.67
N ALA A 778 -30.42 -37.29 37.12
CA ALA A 778 -29.03 -36.92 37.47
C ALA A 778 -28.21 -36.77 36.14
N GLU A 779 -26.87 -36.66 36.00
CA GLU A 779 -25.65 -36.85 36.82
C GLU A 779 -24.56 -35.80 36.42
N GLY A 780 -23.43 -35.70 37.14
CA GLY A 780 -22.22 -34.94 36.68
C GLY A 780 -21.49 -34.09 37.75
N GLU A 781 -20.60 -34.71 38.52
CA GLU A 781 -19.78 -34.15 39.63
C GLU A 781 -19.05 -32.82 39.30
N SER A 782 -19.22 -31.70 40.04
CA SER A 782 -18.65 -31.32 41.38
C SER A 782 -17.14 -30.98 41.36
N ALA A 783 -16.57 -29.97 42.05
CA ALA A 783 -17.04 -28.88 42.93
C ALA A 783 -15.88 -27.84 43.07
N SER A 784 -16.07 -26.52 42.95
CA SER A 784 -16.44 -25.52 43.98
C SER A 784 -15.30 -24.74 44.68
N PHE A 785 -15.42 -23.40 44.61
CA PHE A 785 -15.15 -22.40 45.65
C PHE A 785 -13.73 -22.03 46.11
N ASP A 786 -13.65 -20.78 46.56
CA ASP A 786 -12.48 -19.90 46.62
C ASP A 786 -12.06 -19.59 48.08
N ALA A 787 -10.75 -19.55 48.36
CA ALA A 787 -10.17 -18.96 49.58
C ALA A 787 -8.62 -18.78 49.52
N ASN A 788 -8.17 -17.56 49.85
CA ASN A 788 -6.78 -17.18 50.12
C ASN A 788 -6.01 -18.11 51.09
N LEU A 789 -4.73 -18.45 50.79
CA LEU A 789 -3.58 -18.12 51.68
C LEU A 789 -2.17 -18.29 51.06
N GLN A 790 -1.40 -17.20 51.12
CA GLN A 790 0.07 -17.07 51.29
C GLN A 790 1.09 -18.18 50.89
N ARG A 791 2.15 -17.67 50.22
CA ARG A 791 3.60 -17.86 50.48
C ARG A 791 4.38 -19.03 49.84
N HIS A 792 5.37 -18.63 49.02
CA HIS A 792 6.83 -18.69 49.27
C HIS A 792 7.73 -19.52 48.32
N LEU A 793 8.92 -18.93 48.04
CA LEU A 793 10.18 -19.48 47.49
C LEU A 793 10.25 -19.47 45.93
N ILE A 794 11.21 -18.79 45.28
CA ILE A 794 12.68 -19.07 45.06
C ILE A 794 12.85 -19.17 43.52
N ASP A 795 13.89 -18.68 42.82
CA ASP A 795 15.05 -17.84 43.16
C ASP A 795 15.59 -17.14 41.88
N ASP A 796 16.48 -16.15 42.07
CA ASP A 796 17.63 -15.74 41.22
C ASP A 796 17.42 -15.42 39.72
N LEU A 797 17.83 -14.25 39.21
CA LEU A 797 19.24 -13.79 39.26
C LEU A 797 19.36 -12.24 39.24
N VAL A 798 20.36 -11.69 39.94
CA VAL A 798 20.69 -10.25 39.99
C VAL A 798 22.22 -10.08 39.90
N TRP A 799 22.64 -8.87 39.51
CA TRP A 799 23.99 -8.26 39.57
C TRP A 799 24.86 -8.36 38.30
N GLY A 800 25.45 -7.26 37.80
CA GLY A 800 25.29 -5.88 38.28
C GLY A 800 26.22 -4.85 37.63
N ASP A 801 26.04 -3.59 38.02
CA ASP A 801 26.88 -2.42 37.71
C ASP A 801 27.69 -1.99 38.96
N PRO A 802 28.85 -1.32 38.79
CA PRO A 802 29.20 -0.26 39.74
C PRO A 802 29.95 0.98 39.20
N ASN A 803 29.32 2.16 39.38
CA ASN A 803 29.87 3.47 39.84
C ASN A 803 30.61 4.41 38.84
N GLN A 804 30.67 5.75 38.99
CA GLN A 804 29.96 6.83 39.76
C GLN A 804 30.36 8.20 39.12
N GLU A 805 29.66 9.34 39.23
CA GLU A 805 29.54 10.28 40.40
C GLU A 805 28.43 11.35 40.10
N PHE A 806 27.49 11.66 41.03
CA PHE A 806 27.43 12.89 41.90
C PHE A 806 27.42 14.26 41.15
N LEU A 807 26.56 15.27 41.42
CA LEU A 807 25.93 15.80 42.66
C LEU A 807 24.61 16.57 42.37
N ALA A 808 23.80 16.86 43.41
CA ALA A 808 22.52 17.57 43.32
C ALA A 808 22.55 19.02 43.85
N GLN A 809 21.62 19.90 43.41
CA GLN A 809 20.99 20.94 44.27
C GLN A 809 19.76 21.65 43.66
N ASN A 810 18.75 21.88 44.49
CA ASN A 810 17.58 22.75 44.25
C ASN A 810 17.88 24.21 44.66
N HIS A 811 17.28 25.23 44.02
CA HIS A 811 16.63 26.39 44.69
C HIS A 811 16.12 27.50 43.72
N LEU A 812 14.80 27.70 43.71
CA LEU A 812 14.04 28.96 43.93
C LEU A 812 14.44 30.34 43.31
N THR A 813 13.37 31.09 42.97
CA THR A 813 13.20 32.56 42.76
C THR A 813 13.55 33.22 41.42
N LYS A 814 12.52 33.87 40.82
CA LYS A 814 12.51 35.34 40.66
C LYS A 814 11.09 35.94 40.50
N HIS A 815 11.00 37.23 40.82
CA HIS A 815 9.76 38.01 40.95
C HIS A 815 9.37 38.79 39.68
N ALA A 816 8.09 39.15 39.61
CA ALA A 816 7.46 40.05 38.66
C ALA A 816 8.05 41.47 38.57
N HIS A 817 7.73 42.16 37.47
CA HIS A 817 7.54 43.62 37.48
C HIS A 817 6.37 44.02 36.57
N LEU A 818 5.59 45.01 37.01
CA LEU A 818 4.34 45.50 36.39
C LEU A 818 4.51 46.88 35.74
N ALA A 819 3.48 47.25 34.97
CA ALA A 819 3.02 48.62 34.62
C ALA A 819 3.55 49.27 33.31
N SER A 820 2.80 50.09 32.56
CA SER A 820 1.32 50.31 32.42
C SER A 820 1.06 51.48 31.43
N CYS A 821 0.00 51.42 30.60
CA CYS A 821 -0.86 52.52 30.08
C CYS A 821 -1.57 52.02 28.79
N SER A 822 -2.89 51.84 28.64
CA SER A 822 -4.12 52.58 29.02
C SER A 822 -4.70 53.44 27.88
N LEU A 823 -5.83 53.01 27.29
CA LEU A 823 -7.09 53.76 27.10
C LEU A 823 -8.05 53.04 26.11
N GLN A 824 -9.25 52.69 26.56
CA GLN A 824 -10.42 52.48 25.68
C GLN A 824 -11.11 53.82 25.38
N PRO A 825 -12.05 53.87 24.41
CA PRO A 825 -13.46 53.83 24.84
C PRO A 825 -14.45 53.07 23.92
N THR A 826 -15.45 52.46 24.59
CA THR A 826 -16.87 52.26 24.18
C THR A 826 -17.28 51.31 23.05
N LEU A 827 -18.22 50.40 23.42
CA LEU A 827 -19.05 49.51 22.60
C LEU A 827 -20.06 50.26 21.70
N PRO A 828 -20.68 49.57 20.71
CA PRO A 828 -21.98 48.94 20.97
C PRO A 828 -22.11 47.47 20.48
N GLU A 829 -22.91 46.67 21.19
CA GLU A 829 -23.41 45.35 20.73
C GLU A 829 -24.53 45.50 19.68
N PRO A 830 -24.78 44.45 18.87
CA PRO A 830 -26.06 43.73 18.98
C PRO A 830 -25.87 42.17 18.81
N PRO A 831 -26.90 41.32 18.73
CA PRO A 831 -27.46 40.66 19.92
C PRO A 831 -27.44 39.11 19.86
N ASN A 832 -27.14 38.45 20.98
CA ASN A 832 -27.25 37.00 21.13
C ASN A 832 -28.70 36.55 21.44
N GLU A 833 -29.54 36.39 20.43
CA GLU A 833 -30.76 35.57 20.54
C GLU A 833 -30.40 34.08 20.48
N LEU A 834 -30.15 33.46 21.64
CA LEU A 834 -30.14 31.98 21.83
C LEU A 834 -30.06 31.57 23.32
N VAL A 835 -29.59 32.46 24.21
CA VAL A 835 -29.42 32.17 25.65
C VAL A 835 -30.75 32.14 26.43
N ASP A 836 -31.79 32.82 25.95
CA ASP A 836 -33.09 32.92 26.65
C ASP A 836 -33.99 31.66 26.53
N LEU A 837 -33.64 30.66 25.70
CA LEU A 837 -34.44 29.44 25.56
C LEU A 837 -34.14 28.36 26.63
N PHE A 838 -32.92 28.34 27.20
CA PHE A 838 -32.44 27.21 28.03
C PHE A 838 -32.71 27.35 29.53
N LEU A 839 -32.88 28.58 30.04
CA LEU A 839 -33.12 28.84 31.46
C LEU A 839 -34.50 28.37 32.00
N PRO A 840 -35.61 28.34 31.23
CA PRO A 840 -36.90 27.83 31.71
C PRO A 840 -36.97 26.30 31.88
N LEU A 841 -36.17 25.52 31.14
CA LEU A 841 -36.25 24.05 31.12
C LEU A 841 -35.63 23.42 32.39
N LEU A 842 -34.45 23.90 32.76
CA LEU A 842 -33.74 23.53 34.01
C LEU A 842 -34.55 23.84 35.29
N ALA A 843 -35.51 24.78 35.22
CA ALA A 843 -36.39 25.11 36.34
C ALA A 843 -37.57 24.13 36.52
N LYS A 844 -37.99 23.41 35.47
CA LYS A 844 -39.11 22.45 35.54
C LYS A 844 -38.68 21.04 35.94
N LEU A 845 -37.51 20.57 35.49
CA LEU A 845 -37.00 19.23 35.82
C LEU A 845 -36.69 19.03 37.32
N ARG A 846 -36.46 20.11 38.09
CA ARG A 846 -36.25 20.02 39.54
C ARG A 846 -37.53 19.80 40.38
N HIS A 847 -38.73 19.78 39.77
CA HIS A 847 -39.99 19.71 40.54
C HIS A 847 -40.76 18.38 40.43
N ALA A 848 -40.34 17.45 39.56
CA ALA A 848 -41.02 16.17 39.33
C ALA A 848 -40.52 15.01 40.23
N ASN A 849 -39.36 15.15 40.90
CA ASN A 849 -38.79 14.10 41.77
C ASN A 849 -39.33 14.11 43.22
N ARG A 850 -40.59 14.53 43.41
CA ARG A 850 -41.36 14.41 44.67
C ARG A 850 -42.87 14.35 44.42
N LEU A 851 -43.35 13.21 43.93
CA LEU A 851 -44.64 12.61 44.33
C LEU A 851 -44.70 11.13 43.92
#